data_AF-A0A3G3GKL3-F1
#
_entry.id   AF-A0A3G3GKL3-F1
#
_cell.length_a   1.000
_cell.length_b   1.000
_cell.length_c   1.000
_cell.angle_alpha   90.00
_cell.angle_beta   90.00
_cell.angle_gamma   90.00
#
_symmetry.space_group_name_H-M   'P 1'
#
loop_
_entity.id
_entity.type
_entity.pdbx_description
1 polymer ?
#
loop_
_entity_poly.entity_id
_entity_poly.type
_entity_poly.pdbx_seq_one_letter_code
_entity_poly.pdbx_strand_id
1 'polypeptide(L)'
;MKAFYYPLLLKKRQLRLPKNLHCACIFLFFCCSLFGGHNVRAQFGSDLGTEAISTLAWDDISSSYLTNTTTASIGLTTDGRVYTWGANLYFTIHAKRWGYTGDLRHAYQATPYKVSVPGNEVVKKVRALFFVGGTYEGVNTFFCLTATGKLCAWGINTGLLGTVPGWAVGLPPNGSDTTTARREPIPLTILGESEFVDFDTPRNSTYWVSVGASGKAYHIGTGGTSSTTTFDEIPKPAGVDASFKYIRVWVGKINTAFPMVYLKGNDGKVYYTGGMLNVYVSGVPSIFRQTSTGVTPNEANGKVALITPREIPFPAGEDIVDFKVTEPGPYGTSFAIAASGKAYATGIWRMTKRYNDPQFATPGAYPTNYVIAPLKTEPLAADQYLAAGSGDTLFYLNRFVEMAMPPGASKIVDIMWGREFNSDYTTGTLVVGDNGKVYWTGKNDGMVRNTIYSGNFLSLVNYQGEREVRAIGEFNDACNGVENANSNTRYSWQYEALNYSKAKKLIKTSGGDGSNTEQFFIISQSGRGYAVGAMGPNTGTGKLNFGTNQLAYFSLYPVPIANELLLSCNTSPGTGGPLGEPVSTPGVGAIDCSKTKLYPAPVQGTPSELSLLVTINVTTVGDFSPITISGSGMSLVSGFDKVTATTTGVQTFHIPIKYDGSTLTNNFQFTIGSAGSCSADLTNKPSNEITKVWSLNNCTAITPGVLSK
;
A
#
# COMPACT_ATOMS: atom_id res chain seq x y z
N MET A 1 -0.47 -21.42 16.71
CA MET A 1 -1.61 -20.83 17.45
C MET A 1 -1.34 -20.51 18.94
N LYS A 2 -0.08 -20.44 19.43
CA LYS A 2 0.21 -20.23 20.88
C LYS A 2 0.89 -18.89 21.25
N ALA A 3 1.33 -18.06 20.29
CA ALA A 3 2.02 -16.80 20.57
C ALA A 3 1.09 -15.56 20.73
N PHE A 4 -0.15 -15.63 20.24
CA PHE A 4 -1.11 -14.52 20.31
C PHE A 4 -1.73 -14.28 21.70
N TYR A 5 -1.50 -15.18 22.66
CA TYR A 5 -2.17 -15.12 23.96
C TYR A 5 -1.46 -14.26 25.01
N TYR A 6 -0.17 -13.96 24.85
CA TYR A 6 0.64 -13.33 25.90
C TYR A 6 0.26 -11.86 26.22
N PRO A 7 0.05 -10.97 25.23
CA PRO A 7 -0.36 -9.59 25.51
C PRO A 7 -1.79 -9.50 26.07
N LEU A 8 -2.67 -10.40 25.63
CA LEU A 8 -4.07 -10.50 26.07
C LEU A 8 -4.21 -11.05 27.50
N LEU A 9 -3.32 -11.97 27.92
CA LEU A 9 -3.24 -12.46 29.30
C LEU A 9 -2.68 -11.41 30.26
N LEU A 10 -1.68 -10.64 29.84
CA LEU A 10 -1.11 -9.53 30.62
C LEU A 10 -2.16 -8.45 30.92
N LYS A 11 -2.95 -8.07 29.91
CA LYS A 11 -4.00 -7.04 30.08
C LYS A 11 -5.20 -7.52 30.91
N LYS A 12 -5.57 -8.80 30.83
CA LYS A 12 -6.63 -9.38 31.69
C LYS A 12 -6.20 -9.58 33.14
N ARG A 13 -4.91 -9.78 33.43
CA ARG A 13 -4.39 -9.95 34.81
C ARG A 13 -4.07 -8.65 35.53
N GLN A 14 -3.79 -7.56 34.81
CA GLN A 14 -3.55 -6.22 35.39
C GLN A 14 -4.71 -5.70 36.26
N LEU A 15 -5.93 -6.20 36.05
CA LEU A 15 -7.14 -5.75 36.76
C LEU A 15 -7.42 -6.50 38.07
N ARG A 16 -6.64 -7.51 38.49
CA ARG A 16 -7.04 -8.40 39.61
C ARG A 16 -5.95 -8.80 40.62
N LEU A 17 -4.73 -8.27 40.57
CA LEU A 17 -3.65 -8.69 41.50
C LEU A 17 -3.06 -7.53 42.32
N PRO A 18 -2.76 -7.72 43.62
CA PRO A 18 -2.08 -6.72 44.45
C PRO A 18 -0.69 -6.35 43.91
N LYS A 19 -0.26 -5.08 44.10
CA LYS A 19 1.00 -4.51 43.59
C LYS A 19 2.25 -5.33 43.92
N ASN A 20 2.29 -6.02 45.06
CA ASN A 20 3.49 -6.77 45.49
C ASN A 20 3.64 -8.13 44.78
N LEU A 21 2.56 -8.71 44.23
CA LEU A 21 2.62 -9.95 43.44
C LEU A 21 3.01 -9.71 41.97
N HIS A 22 2.93 -8.46 41.49
CA HIS A 22 3.20 -8.10 40.10
C HIS A 22 4.68 -8.30 39.73
N CYS A 23 5.61 -7.81 40.55
CA CYS A 23 7.04 -7.97 40.28
C CYS A 23 7.47 -9.44 40.33
N ALA A 24 6.96 -10.20 41.31
CA ALA A 24 7.28 -11.63 41.45
C ALA A 24 6.76 -12.46 40.27
N CYS A 25 5.54 -12.19 39.78
CA CYS A 25 5.00 -12.88 38.61
C CYS A 25 5.72 -12.49 37.31
N ILE A 26 6.09 -11.21 37.12
CA ILE A 26 6.86 -10.77 35.94
C ILE A 26 8.23 -11.44 35.91
N PHE A 27 8.92 -11.50 37.07
CA PHE A 27 10.18 -12.24 37.20
C PHE A 27 10.00 -13.73 36.96
N LEU A 28 8.93 -14.34 37.47
CA LEU A 28 8.64 -15.76 37.25
C LEU A 28 8.34 -16.05 35.77
N PHE A 29 7.61 -15.18 35.07
CA PHE A 29 7.34 -15.32 33.64
C PHE A 29 8.59 -15.09 32.78
N PHE A 30 9.45 -14.14 33.17
CA PHE A 30 10.76 -13.94 32.56
C PHE A 30 11.63 -15.19 32.75
N CYS A 31 11.70 -15.74 33.96
CA CYS A 31 12.38 -17.01 34.26
C CYS A 31 11.77 -18.19 33.49
N CYS A 32 10.44 -18.35 33.43
CA CYS A 32 9.80 -19.42 32.66
C CYS A 32 10.04 -19.28 31.15
N SER A 33 10.16 -18.05 30.63
CA SER A 33 10.54 -17.80 29.23
C SER A 33 12.01 -18.15 28.95
N LEU A 34 12.88 -18.03 29.96
CA LEU A 34 14.29 -18.46 29.90
C LEU A 34 14.44 -19.99 30.04
N PHE A 35 13.64 -20.64 30.90
CA PHE A 35 13.68 -22.09 31.13
C PHE A 35 12.98 -22.93 30.05
N GLY A 36 12.11 -22.35 29.22
CA GLY A 36 11.58 -23.00 28.01
C GLY A 36 12.53 -22.99 26.81
N GLY A 37 13.75 -22.46 27.00
CA GLY A 37 14.71 -22.14 25.96
C GLY A 37 15.49 -23.34 25.43
N HIS A 38 14.85 -24.22 24.64
CA HIS A 38 15.57 -25.03 23.63
C HIS A 38 14.82 -25.24 22.31
N ASN A 39 13.61 -24.66 22.14
CA ASN A 39 12.91 -24.64 20.85
C ASN A 39 12.46 -23.25 20.38
N VAL A 40 12.92 -22.18 21.03
CA VAL A 40 12.93 -20.85 20.41
C VAL A 40 14.10 -20.82 19.45
N ARG A 41 13.99 -21.58 18.34
CA ARG A 41 14.77 -21.24 17.15
C ARG A 41 14.49 -19.78 16.90
N ALA A 42 15.53 -18.96 16.96
CA ALA A 42 15.51 -17.59 16.48
C ALA A 42 14.77 -17.59 15.12
N GLN A 43 13.63 -16.89 15.09
CA GLN A 43 12.88 -16.59 13.88
C GLN A 43 13.75 -15.65 13.03
N PHE A 44 14.63 -16.23 12.24
CA PHE A 44 15.42 -15.50 11.26
C PHE A 44 14.53 -15.23 10.03
N GLY A 45 14.21 -13.96 9.75
CA GLY A 45 13.69 -13.55 8.44
C GLY A 45 12.65 -12.41 8.33
N SER A 46 12.41 -11.57 9.33
CA SER A 46 11.53 -10.40 9.18
C SER A 46 12.28 -9.09 8.87
N ASP A 47 11.80 -8.35 7.87
CA ASP A 47 12.35 -7.05 7.51
C ASP A 47 11.91 -5.94 8.48
N LEU A 48 10.63 -5.90 8.86
CA LEU A 48 10.05 -4.90 9.78
C LEU A 48 9.27 -5.62 10.89
N GLY A 49 9.85 -5.84 12.07
CA GLY A 49 9.13 -6.39 13.23
C GLY A 49 8.70 -7.86 13.10
N THR A 50 7.47 -8.21 13.47
CA THR A 50 6.94 -9.60 13.40
C THR A 50 6.82 -10.07 11.94
N GLU A 51 7.06 -11.36 11.69
CA GLU A 51 6.99 -11.93 10.33
C GLU A 51 5.62 -11.69 9.70
N ALA A 52 5.63 -11.09 8.51
CA ALA A 52 4.48 -11.16 7.62
C ALA A 52 4.35 -12.60 7.13
N ILE A 53 3.25 -13.25 7.46
CA ILE A 53 2.90 -14.59 6.97
C ILE A 53 2.58 -14.54 5.46
N SER A 54 2.43 -13.34 4.87
CA SER A 54 2.15 -13.15 3.45
C SER A 54 3.36 -13.39 2.55
N THR A 55 3.16 -14.17 1.48
CA THR A 55 4.12 -14.38 0.39
C THR A 55 3.99 -13.32 -0.72
N LEU A 56 3.03 -12.40 -0.61
CA LEU A 56 2.84 -11.34 -1.59
C LEU A 56 3.95 -10.30 -1.51
N ALA A 57 4.59 -10.05 -2.65
CA ALA A 57 5.54 -8.96 -2.84
C ALA A 57 4.83 -7.78 -3.51
N TRP A 58 4.51 -6.75 -2.71
CA TRP A 58 3.82 -5.54 -3.14
C TRP A 58 4.75 -4.56 -3.84
N ASP A 59 4.21 -3.88 -4.84
CA ASP A 59 4.83 -2.76 -5.55
C ASP A 59 4.12 -1.43 -5.23
N ASP A 60 2.78 -1.47 -5.14
CA ASP A 60 2.00 -0.28 -4.79
C ASP A 60 0.73 -0.63 -4.01
N ILE A 61 0.25 0.34 -3.23
CA ILE A 61 -1.03 0.27 -2.51
C ILE A 61 -1.70 1.64 -2.61
N SER A 62 -3.01 1.65 -2.89
CA SER A 62 -3.86 2.84 -2.78
C SER A 62 -5.02 2.53 -1.84
N SER A 63 -5.29 3.41 -0.89
CA SER A 63 -6.26 3.14 0.17
C SER A 63 -6.85 4.41 0.78
N SER A 64 -8.10 4.31 1.22
CA SER A 64 -8.79 5.30 2.04
C SER A 64 -9.21 4.74 3.37
N TYR A 65 -9.26 5.62 4.36
CA TYR A 65 -9.74 5.31 5.69
C TYR A 65 -10.40 6.53 6.30
N LEU A 66 -11.73 6.56 6.25
CA LEU A 66 -12.52 7.51 7.03
C LEU A 66 -12.98 6.84 8.34
N THR A 67 -13.59 5.67 8.21
CA THR A 67 -13.97 4.78 9.31
C THR A 67 -13.58 3.34 8.97
N ASN A 68 -13.68 2.46 9.95
CA ASN A 68 -13.61 1.02 9.69
C ASN A 68 -14.65 0.57 8.64
N THR A 69 -15.85 1.18 8.59
CA THR A 69 -16.95 0.84 7.68
C THR A 69 -16.81 1.37 6.26
N THR A 70 -15.92 2.33 6.01
CA THR A 70 -15.77 3.03 4.71
C THR A 70 -14.38 2.90 4.12
N THR A 71 -13.49 2.14 4.76
CA THR A 71 -12.16 1.92 4.22
C THR A 71 -12.20 0.97 3.02
N ALA A 72 -11.41 1.24 1.99
CA ALA A 72 -11.08 0.23 1.02
C ALA A 72 -9.65 0.42 0.51
N SER A 73 -9.08 -0.67 0.03
CA SER A 73 -7.70 -0.74 -0.40
C SER A 73 -7.60 -1.55 -1.68
N ILE A 74 -6.73 -1.09 -2.58
CA ILE A 74 -6.26 -1.82 -3.75
C ILE A 74 -4.74 -1.93 -3.68
N GLY A 75 -4.21 -3.10 -3.99
CA GLY A 75 -2.78 -3.35 -4.01
C GLY A 75 -2.34 -3.99 -5.32
N LEU A 76 -1.13 -3.64 -5.73
CA LEU A 76 -0.43 -4.17 -6.90
C LEU A 76 0.80 -4.93 -6.42
N THR A 77 0.96 -6.17 -6.87
CA THR A 77 2.18 -6.95 -6.64
C THR A 77 3.22 -6.69 -7.71
N THR A 78 4.48 -6.99 -7.39
CA THR A 78 5.64 -6.87 -8.29
C THR A 78 5.54 -7.72 -9.56
N ASP A 79 4.73 -8.78 -9.55
CA ASP A 79 4.42 -9.61 -10.73
C ASP A 79 3.14 -9.17 -11.46
N GLY A 80 2.59 -8.00 -11.12
CA GLY A 80 1.49 -7.36 -11.83
C GLY A 80 0.08 -7.85 -11.48
N ARG A 81 -0.08 -8.61 -10.38
CA ARG A 81 -1.41 -9.04 -9.90
C ARG A 81 -2.06 -7.94 -9.05
N VAL A 82 -3.39 -7.86 -9.14
CA VAL A 82 -4.20 -6.86 -8.43
C VAL A 82 -5.01 -7.51 -7.33
N TYR A 83 -5.08 -6.84 -6.18
CA TYR A 83 -5.83 -7.27 -5.02
C TYR A 83 -6.68 -6.14 -4.46
N THR A 84 -7.84 -6.48 -3.91
CA THR A 84 -8.67 -5.54 -3.13
C THR A 84 -8.94 -6.08 -1.74
N TRP A 85 -9.17 -5.21 -0.76
CA TRP A 85 -9.64 -5.56 0.59
C TRP A 85 -10.18 -4.31 1.31
N GLY A 86 -10.79 -4.49 2.47
CA GLY A 86 -11.39 -3.42 3.27
C GLY A 86 -12.88 -3.63 3.54
N ALA A 87 -13.62 -2.55 3.72
CA ALA A 87 -15.07 -2.55 3.81
C ALA A 87 -15.71 -2.78 2.44
N ASN A 88 -16.76 -3.58 2.44
CA ASN A 88 -17.48 -3.95 1.23
C ASN A 88 -18.84 -3.26 1.10
N LEU A 89 -18.84 -1.94 1.27
CA LEU A 89 -20.03 -1.14 0.95
C LEU A 89 -20.37 -1.28 -0.53
N TYR A 90 -21.67 -1.44 -0.82
CA TYR A 90 -22.23 -1.60 -2.16
C TYR A 90 -21.67 -2.79 -2.95
N PHE A 91 -21.04 -3.75 -2.28
CA PHE A 91 -20.42 -4.91 -2.91
C PHE A 91 -19.38 -4.54 -3.98
N THR A 92 -18.64 -3.45 -3.76
CA THR A 92 -17.57 -2.96 -4.65
C THR A 92 -16.31 -3.82 -4.61
N ILE A 93 -16.14 -4.62 -3.56
CA ILE A 93 -15.12 -5.66 -3.42
C ILE A 93 -15.78 -7.04 -3.33
N HIS A 94 -15.09 -8.12 -3.67
CA HIS A 94 -15.72 -9.42 -3.97
C HIS A 94 -16.35 -10.19 -2.78
N ALA A 95 -16.33 -9.65 -1.55
CA ALA A 95 -16.85 -10.33 -0.35
C ALA A 95 -18.39 -10.29 -0.21
N LYS A 96 -19.12 -11.35 -0.56
CA LYS A 96 -20.58 -11.44 -0.31
C LYS A 96 -20.95 -11.61 1.19
N ARG A 97 -20.69 -10.62 2.05
CA ARG A 97 -21.24 -10.61 3.41
C ARG A 97 -22.48 -9.73 3.48
N TRP A 98 -23.63 -10.37 3.69
CA TRP A 98 -24.82 -9.70 4.20
C TRP A 98 -24.54 -9.23 5.64
N GLY A 99 -24.64 -7.92 5.87
CA GLY A 99 -24.93 -7.44 7.22
C GLY A 99 -26.33 -7.93 7.58
N TYR A 100 -26.49 -8.53 8.76
CA TYR A 100 -27.82 -8.87 9.28
C TYR A 100 -28.68 -7.59 9.27
N THR A 101 -29.87 -7.67 8.64
CA THR A 101 -31.04 -6.80 8.85
C THR A 101 -30.73 -5.32 9.15
N GLY A 102 -30.76 -4.48 8.12
CA GLY A 102 -30.77 -3.01 8.27
C GLY A 102 -29.45 -2.36 8.66
N ASP A 103 -28.41 -3.14 8.96
CA ASP A 103 -27.14 -2.61 9.44
C ASP A 103 -25.93 -3.18 8.70
N LEU A 104 -25.45 -2.44 7.71
CA LEU A 104 -24.30 -2.79 6.85
C LEU A 104 -22.93 -2.61 7.54
N ARG A 105 -22.89 -2.23 8.83
CA ARG A 105 -21.67 -1.92 9.60
C ARG A 105 -20.65 -3.08 9.76
N HIS A 106 -20.85 -4.22 9.10
CA HIS A 106 -20.06 -5.44 9.32
C HIS A 106 -19.59 -6.21 8.07
N ALA A 107 -19.80 -5.71 6.85
CA ALA A 107 -19.33 -6.38 5.62
C ALA A 107 -17.85 -6.03 5.33
N TYR A 108 -16.92 -6.85 5.84
CA TYR A 108 -15.48 -6.63 5.67
C TYR A 108 -14.80 -7.80 4.95
N GLN A 109 -13.87 -7.45 4.07
CA GLN A 109 -12.86 -8.33 3.50
C GLN A 109 -11.52 -8.01 4.16
N ALA A 110 -11.16 -8.77 5.20
CA ALA A 110 -9.95 -8.53 5.99
C ALA A 110 -8.66 -9.07 5.33
N THR A 111 -8.79 -9.77 4.20
CA THR A 111 -7.68 -10.40 3.48
C THR A 111 -7.70 -9.95 2.03
N PRO A 112 -6.55 -9.56 1.45
CA PRO A 112 -6.44 -9.28 0.02
C PRO A 112 -7.07 -10.39 -0.83
N TYR A 113 -8.00 -10.01 -1.70
CA TYR A 113 -8.64 -10.91 -2.66
C TYR A 113 -8.18 -10.53 -4.07
N LYS A 114 -7.71 -11.53 -4.83
CA LYS A 114 -7.21 -11.34 -6.19
C LYS A 114 -8.36 -10.90 -7.12
N VAL A 115 -8.12 -9.87 -7.89
CA VAL A 115 -9.04 -9.38 -8.93
C VAL A 115 -8.56 -9.89 -10.28
N SER A 116 -9.47 -10.51 -11.05
CA SER A 116 -9.18 -10.94 -12.41
C SER A 116 -9.26 -9.74 -13.36
N VAL A 117 -8.11 -9.34 -13.90
CA VAL A 117 -8.02 -8.29 -14.92
C VAL A 117 -8.30 -8.92 -16.29
N PRO A 118 -9.13 -8.30 -17.15
CA PRO A 118 -9.43 -8.82 -18.48
C PRO A 118 -8.16 -9.20 -19.27
N GLY A 119 -8.16 -10.41 -19.84
CA GLY A 119 -7.02 -10.94 -20.59
C GLY A 119 -5.82 -11.38 -19.73
N ASN A 120 -5.94 -11.41 -18.40
CA ASN A 120 -4.85 -11.72 -17.46
C ASN A 120 -3.60 -10.85 -17.68
N GLU A 121 -3.80 -9.60 -18.08
CA GLU A 121 -2.70 -8.69 -18.36
C GLU A 121 -1.96 -8.25 -17.10
N VAL A 122 -0.64 -8.05 -17.25
CA VAL A 122 0.23 -7.50 -16.20
C VAL A 122 -0.17 -6.04 -15.95
N VAL A 123 -0.50 -5.73 -14.69
CA VAL A 123 -0.82 -4.35 -14.26
C VAL A 123 0.45 -3.61 -13.84
N LYS A 124 0.54 -2.32 -14.17
CA LYS A 124 1.67 -1.44 -13.81
C LYS A 124 1.31 -0.30 -12.85
N LYS A 125 0.02 0.02 -12.67
CA LYS A 125 -0.44 1.06 -11.74
C LYS A 125 -1.85 0.76 -11.26
N VAL A 126 -2.11 1.02 -9.98
CA VAL A 126 -3.44 0.91 -9.36
C VAL A 126 -3.78 2.15 -8.57
N ARG A 127 -5.04 2.58 -8.61
CA ARG A 127 -5.54 3.66 -7.75
C ARG A 127 -6.95 3.35 -7.31
N ALA A 128 -7.34 3.94 -6.20
CA ALA A 128 -8.71 3.91 -5.73
C ALA A 128 -9.16 5.35 -5.51
N LEU A 129 -10.28 5.69 -6.14
CA LEU A 129 -10.96 6.95 -5.98
C LEU A 129 -12.07 6.76 -4.94
N PHE A 130 -12.06 7.67 -3.98
CA PHE A 130 -12.99 7.67 -2.86
C PHE A 130 -13.81 8.94 -2.92
N PHE A 131 -15.10 8.78 -3.15
CA PHE A 131 -16.00 9.91 -3.29
C PHE A 131 -16.42 10.44 -1.92
N VAL A 132 -16.23 11.75 -1.73
CA VAL A 132 -16.64 12.51 -0.54
C VAL A 132 -17.43 13.72 -1.01
N GLY A 133 -18.76 13.67 -0.90
CA GLY A 133 -19.64 14.79 -1.28
C GLY A 133 -21.14 14.54 -1.07
N GLY A 134 -21.85 15.52 -0.49
CA GLY A 134 -23.32 15.49 -0.35
C GLY A 134 -23.83 14.45 0.66
N THR A 135 -25.00 13.85 0.37
CA THR A 135 -25.70 12.89 1.25
C THR A 135 -25.00 11.52 1.37
N TYR A 136 -23.97 11.25 0.57
CA TYR A 136 -23.39 9.91 0.43
C TYR A 136 -21.86 9.93 0.47
N GLU A 137 -21.30 9.37 1.54
CA GLU A 137 -19.88 9.39 1.88
C GLU A 137 -19.30 7.96 1.86
N GLY A 138 -18.09 7.78 1.31
CA GLY A 138 -17.35 6.51 1.40
C GLY A 138 -17.59 5.49 0.28
N VAL A 139 -17.89 5.95 -0.93
CA VAL A 139 -18.09 5.11 -2.12
C VAL A 139 -16.79 5.00 -2.93
N ASN A 140 -16.51 3.80 -3.46
CA ASN A 140 -15.22 3.48 -4.07
C ASN A 140 -15.34 3.16 -5.56
N THR A 141 -14.42 3.71 -6.34
CA THR A 141 -14.11 3.30 -7.72
C THR A 141 -12.65 2.88 -7.76
N PHE A 142 -12.38 1.68 -8.22
CA PHE A 142 -11.03 1.15 -8.36
C PHE A 142 -10.58 1.24 -9.81
N PHE A 143 -9.28 1.46 -9.99
CA PHE A 143 -8.65 1.60 -11.28
C PHE A 143 -7.39 0.75 -11.36
N CYS A 144 -7.14 0.16 -12.53
CA CYS A 144 -5.85 -0.40 -12.88
C CYS A 144 -5.45 -0.02 -14.30
N LEU A 145 -4.15 0.16 -14.54
CA LEU A 145 -3.58 0.36 -15.86
C LEU A 145 -2.66 -0.80 -16.19
N THR A 146 -2.92 -1.48 -17.31
CA THR A 146 -2.11 -2.61 -17.77
C THR A 146 -0.83 -2.14 -18.47
N ALA A 147 0.15 -3.05 -18.60
CA ALA A 147 1.38 -2.80 -19.33
C ALA A 147 1.15 -2.52 -20.83
N THR A 148 0.07 -3.06 -21.40
CA THR A 148 -0.33 -2.84 -22.81
C THR A 148 -1.07 -1.50 -23.00
N GLY A 149 -1.41 -0.80 -21.91
CA GLY A 149 -2.06 0.52 -21.95
C GLY A 149 -3.57 0.48 -21.71
N LYS A 150 -4.18 -0.65 -21.36
CA LYS A 150 -5.61 -0.68 -21.02
C LYS A 150 -5.85 -0.09 -19.64
N LEU A 151 -6.60 1.02 -19.58
CA LEU A 151 -7.10 1.59 -18.34
C LEU A 151 -8.45 0.94 -18.01
N CYS A 152 -8.53 0.21 -16.90
CA CYS A 152 -9.74 -0.47 -16.46
C CYS A 152 -10.26 0.14 -15.16
N ALA A 153 -11.58 0.11 -14.96
CA ALA A 153 -12.22 0.51 -13.71
C ALA A 153 -13.35 -0.43 -13.28
N TRP A 154 -13.65 -0.46 -11.99
CA TRP A 154 -14.81 -1.12 -11.39
C TRP A 154 -15.20 -0.45 -10.06
N GLY A 155 -16.27 -0.91 -9.42
CA GLY A 155 -16.86 -0.30 -8.23
C GLY A 155 -18.15 0.44 -8.59
N ILE A 156 -18.34 1.64 -8.04
CA ILE A 156 -19.49 2.49 -8.37
C ILE A 156 -19.07 3.58 -9.37
N ASN A 157 -19.93 3.87 -10.34
CA ASN A 157 -19.76 5.02 -11.22
C ASN A 157 -20.54 6.21 -10.64
N THR A 158 -19.86 7.07 -9.88
CA THR A 158 -20.45 8.29 -9.31
C THR A 158 -20.66 9.41 -10.33
N GLY A 159 -20.47 9.13 -11.63
CA GLY A 159 -20.37 10.12 -12.70
C GLY A 159 -18.92 10.45 -13.06
N LEU A 160 -17.96 10.00 -12.25
CA LEU A 160 -16.52 10.21 -12.49
C LEU A 160 -15.92 9.24 -13.50
N LEU A 161 -16.71 8.39 -14.16
CA LEU A 161 -16.27 7.63 -15.34
C LEU A 161 -16.99 8.09 -16.61
N GLY A 162 -17.83 9.12 -16.51
CA GLY A 162 -18.80 9.47 -17.55
C GLY A 162 -19.78 8.33 -17.85
N THR A 163 -20.29 8.32 -19.08
CA THR A 163 -21.20 7.26 -19.54
C THR A 163 -20.40 6.07 -20.04
N VAL A 164 -20.48 4.96 -19.31
CA VAL A 164 -19.88 3.69 -19.72
C VAL A 164 -21.00 2.70 -20.08
N PRO A 165 -21.00 2.09 -21.28
CA PRO A 165 -22.05 1.15 -21.69
C PRO A 165 -22.30 0.05 -20.65
N GLY A 166 -23.56 -0.10 -20.25
CA GLY A 166 -23.98 -1.09 -19.25
C GLY A 166 -23.60 -0.75 -17.80
N TRP A 167 -22.90 0.34 -17.51
CA TRP A 167 -22.59 0.74 -16.14
C TRP A 167 -23.33 2.02 -15.78
N ALA A 168 -24.42 1.85 -15.02
CA ALA A 168 -25.28 2.95 -14.61
C ALA A 168 -24.50 4.01 -13.82
N VAL A 169 -24.76 5.27 -14.15
CA VAL A 169 -24.26 6.43 -13.41
C VAL A 169 -25.16 6.67 -12.20
N GLY A 170 -24.55 6.90 -11.05
CA GLY A 170 -25.25 7.27 -9.81
C GLY A 170 -25.03 6.27 -8.69
N LEU A 171 -25.56 6.63 -7.53
CA LEU A 171 -25.47 5.82 -6.32
C LEU A 171 -26.74 4.98 -6.16
N PRO A 172 -26.62 3.73 -5.69
CA PRO A 172 -27.79 2.93 -5.40
C PRO A 172 -28.54 3.49 -4.15
N PRO A 173 -29.88 3.36 -4.10
CA PRO A 173 -30.73 3.91 -3.02
C PRO A 173 -30.44 3.34 -1.63
N ASN A 174 -29.81 2.17 -1.54
CA ASN A 174 -29.39 1.57 -0.28
C ASN A 174 -28.05 0.84 -0.44
N GLY A 175 -27.30 0.70 0.66
CA GLY A 175 -25.97 0.07 0.62
C GLY A 175 -25.95 -1.44 0.38
N SER A 176 -27.12 -2.09 0.34
CA SER A 176 -27.29 -3.51 -0.02
C SER A 176 -27.58 -3.73 -1.50
N ASP A 177 -27.84 -2.68 -2.26
CA ASP A 177 -28.19 -2.77 -3.67
C ASP A 177 -26.93 -2.88 -4.53
N THR A 178 -26.96 -3.88 -5.42
CA THR A 178 -25.83 -4.32 -6.25
C THR A 178 -26.00 -3.95 -7.71
N THR A 179 -27.10 -3.28 -8.09
CA THR A 179 -27.48 -3.06 -9.49
C THR A 179 -26.61 -2.02 -10.20
N THR A 180 -26.03 -1.08 -9.47
CA THR A 180 -25.17 0.00 -10.00
C THR A 180 -23.67 -0.26 -9.82
N ALA A 181 -23.30 -1.27 -9.03
CA ALA A 181 -21.92 -1.65 -8.80
C ALA A 181 -21.41 -2.61 -9.88
N ARG A 182 -20.23 -2.32 -10.42
CA ARG A 182 -19.43 -3.28 -11.19
C ARG A 182 -18.41 -3.92 -10.27
N ARG A 183 -18.29 -5.24 -10.35
CA ARG A 183 -17.36 -6.01 -9.51
C ARG A 183 -16.13 -6.48 -10.26
N GLU A 184 -16.16 -6.39 -11.57
CA GLU A 184 -15.06 -6.81 -12.44
C GLU A 184 -14.53 -5.60 -13.20
N PRO A 185 -13.21 -5.51 -13.39
CA PRO A 185 -12.61 -4.43 -14.17
C PRO A 185 -13.15 -4.40 -15.60
N ILE A 186 -13.59 -3.23 -16.06
CA ILE A 186 -14.01 -3.00 -17.44
C ILE A 186 -13.03 -2.00 -18.07
N PRO A 187 -12.49 -2.30 -19.28
CA PRO A 187 -11.67 -1.34 -20.03
C PRO A 187 -12.46 -0.07 -20.35
N LEU A 188 -11.83 1.08 -20.14
CA LEU A 188 -12.40 2.39 -20.42
C LEU A 188 -12.02 2.87 -21.82
N THR A 189 -12.90 3.67 -22.41
CA THR A 189 -12.59 4.48 -23.59
C THR A 189 -12.93 5.91 -23.26
N ILE A 190 -11.96 6.82 -23.38
CA ILE A 190 -12.09 8.22 -23.01
C ILE A 190 -11.93 9.05 -24.27
N LEU A 191 -13.00 9.73 -24.69
CA LEU A 191 -13.02 10.57 -25.89
C LEU A 191 -12.49 9.85 -27.15
N GLY A 192 -12.81 8.56 -27.29
CA GLY A 192 -12.39 7.71 -28.41
C GLY A 192 -11.02 7.03 -28.23
N GLU A 193 -10.26 7.37 -27.19
CA GLU A 193 -8.97 6.76 -26.88
C GLU A 193 -9.13 5.56 -25.93
N SER A 194 -8.46 4.45 -26.25
CA SER A 194 -8.54 3.17 -25.52
C SER A 194 -7.19 2.70 -24.93
N GLU A 195 -6.10 3.39 -25.28
CA GLU A 195 -4.76 3.12 -24.78
C GLU A 195 -4.21 4.32 -24.00
N PHE A 196 -3.62 4.05 -22.84
CA PHE A 196 -3.18 5.05 -21.88
C PHE A 196 -1.76 4.75 -21.38
N VAL A 197 -0.99 5.80 -21.14
CA VAL A 197 0.39 5.68 -20.63
C VAL A 197 0.47 5.85 -19.13
N ASP A 198 -0.39 6.69 -18.56
CA ASP A 198 -0.47 6.95 -17.13
C ASP A 198 -1.85 7.47 -16.71
N PHE A 199 -2.15 7.42 -15.43
CA PHE A 199 -3.33 8.05 -14.82
C PHE A 199 -3.10 8.25 -13.33
N ASP A 200 -3.78 9.21 -12.71
CA ASP A 200 -3.70 9.38 -11.26
C ASP A 200 -5.00 9.91 -10.68
N THR A 201 -5.30 9.51 -9.45
CA THR A 201 -6.51 9.91 -8.72
C THR A 201 -6.10 10.49 -7.37
N PRO A 202 -6.70 11.59 -6.90
CA PRO A 202 -6.35 12.14 -5.61
C PRO A 202 -6.96 11.30 -4.50
N ARG A 203 -6.30 11.34 -3.34
CA ARG A 203 -6.72 10.69 -2.10
C ARG A 203 -7.91 11.44 -1.51
N ASN A 204 -9.13 10.89 -1.62
CA ASN A 204 -10.43 11.49 -1.27
C ASN A 204 -10.79 12.70 -2.14
N SER A 205 -11.38 12.47 -3.31
CA SER A 205 -11.66 13.56 -4.24
C SER A 205 -12.80 13.26 -5.21
N THR A 206 -13.19 14.31 -5.92
CA THR A 206 -14.26 14.35 -6.91
C THR A 206 -13.71 14.57 -8.32
N TYR A 207 -12.42 14.28 -8.57
CA TYR A 207 -11.81 14.37 -9.89
C TYR A 207 -10.65 13.39 -10.05
N TRP A 208 -10.20 13.17 -11.28
CA TRP A 208 -8.96 12.47 -11.59
C TRP A 208 -8.51 12.78 -13.02
N VAL A 209 -7.31 12.35 -13.37
CA VAL A 209 -6.70 12.63 -14.68
C VAL A 209 -6.10 11.36 -15.30
N SER A 210 -6.22 11.22 -16.60
CA SER A 210 -5.55 10.19 -17.42
C SER A 210 -4.68 10.82 -18.49
N VAL A 211 -3.70 10.06 -18.98
CA VAL A 211 -2.85 10.43 -20.11
C VAL A 211 -2.93 9.32 -21.15
N GLY A 212 -3.44 9.66 -22.32
CA GLY A 212 -3.56 8.76 -23.46
C GLY A 212 -2.22 8.42 -24.12
N ALA A 213 -2.14 7.31 -24.84
CA ALA A 213 -1.01 6.96 -25.70
C ALA A 213 -0.75 7.99 -26.82
N SER A 214 -1.78 8.76 -27.19
CA SER A 214 -1.69 9.93 -28.05
C SER A 214 -0.80 11.04 -27.46
N GLY A 215 -0.63 11.07 -26.13
CA GLY A 215 0.07 12.12 -25.39
C GLY A 215 -0.85 13.25 -24.90
N LYS A 216 -2.17 13.11 -25.09
CA LYS A 216 -3.18 14.02 -24.53
C LYS A 216 -3.48 13.65 -23.08
N ALA A 217 -3.82 14.65 -22.26
CA ALA A 217 -4.28 14.43 -20.90
C ALA A 217 -5.77 14.77 -20.78
N TYR A 218 -6.53 13.93 -20.08
CA TYR A 218 -7.98 14.07 -19.91
C TYR A 218 -8.35 14.16 -18.45
N HIS A 219 -9.19 15.13 -18.11
CA HIS A 219 -9.73 15.36 -16.76
C HIS A 219 -11.24 15.09 -16.75
N ILE A 220 -11.75 14.62 -15.61
CA ILE A 220 -13.18 14.55 -15.32
C ILE A 220 -13.40 14.90 -13.85
N GLY A 221 -14.58 15.44 -13.55
CA GLY A 221 -14.98 15.76 -12.19
C GLY A 221 -14.80 17.23 -11.86
N THR A 222 -14.46 17.54 -10.61
CA THR A 222 -14.24 18.93 -10.19
C THR A 222 -13.04 19.54 -10.91
N GLY A 223 -13.32 20.58 -11.70
CA GLY A 223 -12.34 21.42 -12.38
C GLY A 223 -12.56 22.88 -12.01
N GLY A 224 -12.62 23.17 -10.70
CA GLY A 224 -12.97 24.49 -10.19
C GLY A 224 -14.38 24.60 -9.62
N THR A 225 -15.04 25.74 -9.84
CA THR A 225 -16.41 26.02 -9.35
C THR A 225 -17.50 25.19 -10.06
N SER A 226 -17.13 24.33 -11.00
CA SER A 226 -18.05 23.43 -11.71
C SER A 226 -17.49 22.01 -11.70
N SER A 227 -18.34 21.04 -11.37
CA SER A 227 -18.06 19.61 -11.52
C SER A 227 -18.59 19.13 -12.86
N THR A 228 -17.79 18.39 -13.61
CA THR A 228 -18.19 17.75 -14.87
C THR A 228 -18.35 16.24 -14.67
N THR A 229 -19.32 15.65 -15.36
CA THR A 229 -19.45 14.18 -15.50
C THR A 229 -19.01 13.71 -16.89
N THR A 230 -18.34 14.59 -17.64
CA THR A 230 -17.79 14.34 -18.96
C THR A 230 -16.30 14.62 -18.94
N PHE A 231 -15.55 13.88 -19.74
CA PHE A 231 -14.12 14.12 -19.89
C PHE A 231 -13.86 15.34 -20.77
N ASP A 232 -12.88 16.14 -20.37
CA ASP A 232 -12.34 17.25 -21.14
C ASP A 232 -10.82 17.11 -21.30
N GLU A 233 -10.27 17.60 -22.41
CA GLU A 233 -8.83 17.62 -22.66
C GLU A 233 -8.16 18.77 -21.91
N ILE A 234 -7.02 18.49 -21.26
CA ILE A 234 -6.17 19.51 -20.65
C ILE A 234 -5.27 20.11 -21.75
N PRO A 235 -5.23 21.45 -21.91
CA PRO A 235 -4.40 22.10 -22.92
C PRO A 235 -2.90 21.77 -22.82
N LYS A 236 -2.19 21.87 -23.94
CA LYS A 236 -0.72 21.81 -23.96
C LYS A 236 -0.10 23.06 -23.32
N PRO A 237 1.13 23.00 -22.80
CA PRO A 237 1.83 24.18 -22.30
C PRO A 237 2.14 25.16 -23.44
N ALA A 238 2.34 26.44 -23.11
CA ALA A 238 2.69 27.43 -24.12
C ALA A 238 4.06 27.14 -24.76
N GLY A 239 4.16 27.31 -26.08
CA GLY A 239 5.42 27.22 -26.82
C GLY A 239 5.88 25.80 -27.18
N VAL A 240 5.11 24.76 -26.84
CA VAL A 240 5.38 23.40 -27.30
C VAL A 240 4.77 23.15 -28.68
N ASP A 241 5.37 22.25 -29.46
CA ASP A 241 4.92 21.93 -30.80
C ASP A 241 3.84 20.82 -30.86
N ALA A 242 3.46 20.44 -32.07
CA ALA A 242 2.48 19.38 -32.31
C ALA A 242 2.97 17.99 -31.81
N SER A 243 4.29 17.75 -31.75
CA SER A 243 4.91 16.49 -31.34
C SER A 243 4.95 16.29 -29.83
N PHE A 244 4.74 17.35 -29.05
CA PHE A 244 4.69 17.28 -27.58
C PHE A 244 3.63 16.30 -27.08
N LYS A 245 4.01 15.48 -26.10
CA LYS A 245 3.16 14.50 -25.42
C LYS A 245 3.33 14.60 -23.92
N TYR A 246 2.22 14.58 -23.19
CA TYR A 246 2.26 14.22 -21.79
C TYR A 246 2.57 12.73 -21.64
N ILE A 247 3.34 12.38 -20.61
CA ILE A 247 3.80 11.00 -20.36
C ILE A 247 3.55 10.53 -18.93
N ARG A 248 3.33 11.44 -17.97
CA ARG A 248 2.99 11.13 -16.58
C ARG A 248 2.11 12.19 -15.96
N VAL A 249 1.34 11.78 -14.95
CA VAL A 249 0.49 12.68 -14.18
C VAL A 249 0.54 12.35 -12.68
N TRP A 250 0.50 13.41 -11.86
CA TRP A 250 0.29 13.36 -10.42
C TRP A 250 -0.77 14.36 -10.00
N VAL A 251 -1.69 13.94 -9.14
CA VAL A 251 -2.83 14.77 -8.69
C VAL A 251 -2.91 14.88 -7.16
N GLY A 252 -3.20 16.10 -6.68
CA GLY A 252 -3.29 16.44 -5.25
C GLY A 252 -4.71 16.50 -4.69
N LYS A 253 -4.84 16.42 -3.35
CA LYS A 253 -6.12 16.55 -2.63
C LYS A 253 -6.76 17.93 -2.89
N ILE A 254 -8.10 18.00 -2.84
CA ILE A 254 -8.86 19.25 -2.87
C ILE A 254 -9.26 19.67 -1.45
N ASN A 255 -9.07 20.94 -1.13
CA ASN A 255 -9.66 21.58 0.07
C ASN A 255 -10.85 22.47 -0.34
N THR A 256 -10.78 23.10 -1.52
CA THR A 256 -11.71 24.18 -1.95
C THR A 256 -12.12 24.11 -3.43
N ALA A 257 -12.41 22.90 -3.94
CA ALA A 257 -12.81 22.66 -5.34
C ALA A 257 -11.74 22.99 -6.42
N PHE A 258 -10.49 23.28 -6.03
CA PHE A 258 -9.40 23.53 -6.98
C PHE A 258 -8.52 22.29 -7.15
N PRO A 259 -8.54 21.63 -8.32
CA PRO A 259 -7.61 20.53 -8.59
C PRO A 259 -6.17 21.04 -8.59
N MET A 260 -5.24 20.15 -8.22
CA MET A 260 -3.80 20.38 -8.31
C MET A 260 -3.21 19.27 -9.17
N VAL A 261 -2.78 19.61 -10.38
CA VAL A 261 -2.36 18.64 -11.39
C VAL A 261 -0.95 18.96 -11.86
N TYR A 262 -0.08 17.96 -11.78
CA TYR A 262 1.30 17.99 -12.26
C TYR A 262 1.42 17.03 -13.43
N LEU A 263 1.93 17.52 -14.56
CA LEU A 263 2.03 16.77 -15.81
C LEU A 263 3.48 16.78 -16.29
N LYS A 264 4.02 15.60 -16.60
CA LYS A 264 5.35 15.49 -17.21
C LYS A 264 5.23 15.40 -18.73
N GLY A 265 6.00 16.21 -19.45
CA GLY A 265 6.13 16.13 -20.90
C GLY A 265 7.21 15.15 -21.34
N ASN A 266 7.16 14.74 -22.60
CA ASN A 266 8.23 13.96 -23.26
C ASN A 266 9.51 14.79 -23.52
N ASP A 267 9.46 16.09 -23.26
CA ASP A 267 10.59 17.01 -23.20
C ASP A 267 11.37 16.95 -21.87
N GLY A 268 10.93 16.11 -20.93
CA GLY A 268 11.53 15.95 -19.60
C GLY A 268 11.10 17.00 -18.58
N LYS A 269 10.29 18.00 -18.98
CA LYS A 269 9.82 19.08 -18.10
C LYS A 269 8.55 18.68 -17.36
N VAL A 270 8.30 19.38 -16.25
CA VAL A 270 7.06 19.24 -15.47
C VAL A 270 6.26 20.53 -15.53
N TYR A 271 4.95 20.38 -15.67
CA TYR A 271 3.98 21.46 -15.82
C TYR A 271 2.91 21.38 -14.74
N TYR A 272 2.47 22.53 -14.24
CA TYR A 272 1.39 22.66 -13.27
C TYR A 272 0.13 23.26 -13.92
N THR A 273 -1.03 22.67 -13.62
CA THR A 273 -2.35 23.26 -13.89
C THR A 273 -3.31 23.00 -12.72
N GLY A 274 -4.34 23.82 -12.59
CA GLY A 274 -5.23 23.81 -11.43
C GLY A 274 -5.54 25.21 -10.92
N GLY A 275 -5.92 25.31 -9.64
CA GLY A 275 -6.07 26.62 -8.99
C GLY A 275 -4.75 27.39 -9.00
N MET A 276 -4.78 28.68 -9.34
CA MET A 276 -3.59 29.55 -9.35
C MET A 276 -3.71 30.78 -8.46
N LEU A 277 -4.89 31.03 -7.89
CA LEU A 277 -5.10 32.12 -6.94
C LEU A 277 -4.62 31.71 -5.55
N ASN A 278 -3.78 32.53 -4.90
CA ASN A 278 -3.29 32.30 -3.54
C ASN A 278 -2.70 30.89 -3.29
N VAL A 279 -2.01 30.32 -4.29
CA VAL A 279 -1.38 29.00 -4.14
C VAL A 279 0.06 29.14 -3.66
N TYR A 280 0.39 28.39 -2.60
CA TYR A 280 1.71 28.40 -1.96
C TYR A 280 2.57 27.18 -2.30
N VAL A 281 1.96 26.12 -2.84
CA VAL A 281 2.51 24.76 -2.88
C VAL A 281 2.72 24.20 -4.29
N SER A 282 2.57 25.04 -5.32
CA SER A 282 2.69 24.65 -6.74
C SER A 282 4.14 24.51 -7.23
N GLY A 283 5.08 25.20 -6.56
CA GLY A 283 6.47 25.31 -7.00
C GLY A 283 6.68 26.18 -8.25
N VAL A 284 5.65 26.92 -8.68
CA VAL A 284 5.73 27.85 -9.82
C VAL A 284 5.85 29.29 -9.30
N PRO A 285 7.03 29.93 -9.39
CA PRO A 285 7.26 31.26 -8.81
C PRO A 285 6.30 32.34 -9.31
N SER A 286 5.87 32.27 -10.58
CA SER A 286 5.02 33.30 -11.19
C SER A 286 3.58 33.33 -10.64
N ILE A 287 3.10 32.24 -10.02
CA ILE A 287 1.77 32.17 -9.39
C ILE A 287 1.82 32.16 -7.86
N PHE A 288 3.01 32.19 -7.27
CA PHE A 288 3.16 32.17 -5.82
C PHE A 288 2.46 33.38 -5.20
N ARG A 289 1.45 33.11 -4.35
CA ARG A 289 0.67 34.15 -3.63
C ARG A 289 0.11 35.25 -4.56
N GLN A 290 -0.29 34.91 -5.79
CA GLN A 290 -0.91 35.89 -6.68
C GLN A 290 -2.29 36.30 -6.19
N THR A 291 -2.57 37.61 -6.30
CA THR A 291 -3.90 38.19 -6.14
C THR A 291 -4.70 38.08 -7.45
N SER A 292 -6.00 38.39 -7.40
CA SER A 292 -6.92 38.27 -8.56
C SER A 292 -6.51 39.09 -9.79
N THR A 293 -5.60 40.05 -9.65
CA THR A 293 -5.06 40.88 -10.74
C THR A 293 -3.95 40.19 -11.55
N GLY A 294 -3.33 39.13 -11.02
CA GLY A 294 -2.19 38.42 -11.65
C GLY A 294 -2.54 37.09 -12.31
N VAL A 295 -3.82 36.70 -12.28
CA VAL A 295 -4.33 35.45 -12.84
C VAL A 295 -5.68 35.69 -13.51
N THR A 296 -5.98 34.95 -14.57
CA THR A 296 -7.28 35.01 -15.26
C THR A 296 -8.41 34.41 -14.40
N PRO A 297 -9.69 34.68 -14.70
CA PRO A 297 -10.80 34.05 -14.00
C PRO A 297 -10.78 32.51 -14.09
N ASN A 298 -10.32 31.93 -15.19
CA ASN A 298 -10.20 30.48 -15.32
C ASN A 298 -9.12 29.92 -14.40
N GLU A 299 -7.95 30.56 -14.37
CA GLU A 299 -6.83 30.21 -13.48
C GLU A 299 -7.18 30.40 -12.00
N ALA A 300 -7.86 31.50 -11.66
CA ALA A 300 -8.31 31.76 -10.30
C ALA A 300 -9.30 30.71 -9.81
N ASN A 301 -10.19 30.25 -10.70
CA ASN A 301 -11.18 29.23 -10.40
C ASN A 301 -10.69 27.80 -10.62
N GLY A 302 -9.45 27.57 -11.08
CA GLY A 302 -8.92 26.22 -11.30
C GLY A 302 -9.61 25.41 -12.41
N LYS A 303 -10.09 26.08 -13.47
CA LYS A 303 -10.71 25.44 -14.65
C LYS A 303 -9.69 24.76 -15.56
N VAL A 304 -9.20 23.59 -15.17
CA VAL A 304 -8.05 22.89 -15.80
C VAL A 304 -8.15 22.72 -17.32
N ALA A 305 -9.34 22.50 -17.87
CA ALA A 305 -9.55 22.37 -19.32
C ALA A 305 -9.37 23.70 -20.09
N LEU A 306 -9.36 24.84 -19.39
CA LEU A 306 -9.29 26.20 -19.96
C LEU A 306 -8.03 26.95 -19.50
N ILE A 307 -7.10 26.26 -18.85
CA ILE A 307 -5.86 26.85 -18.32
C ILE A 307 -4.69 26.28 -19.11
N THR A 308 -3.81 27.16 -19.60
CA THR A 308 -2.52 26.75 -20.14
C THR A 308 -1.59 26.34 -19.00
N PRO A 309 -1.09 25.09 -18.93
CA PRO A 309 -0.20 24.66 -17.86
C PRO A 309 1.12 25.46 -17.85
N ARG A 310 1.66 25.72 -16.65
CA ARG A 310 2.89 26.50 -16.44
C ARG A 310 4.05 25.59 -16.07
N GLU A 311 5.21 25.80 -16.68
CA GLU A 311 6.43 25.03 -16.35
C GLU A 311 6.84 25.24 -14.89
N ILE A 312 7.25 24.15 -14.24
CA ILE A 312 7.81 24.13 -12.90
C ILE A 312 9.33 24.10 -13.02
N PRO A 313 10.05 25.09 -12.48
CA PRO A 313 11.50 25.13 -12.58
C PRO A 313 12.14 24.08 -11.66
N PHE A 314 12.85 23.14 -12.25
CA PHE A 314 13.78 22.24 -11.56
C PHE A 314 15.23 22.50 -12.03
N PRO A 315 16.25 22.12 -11.25
CA PRO A 315 17.63 22.18 -11.71
C PRO A 315 17.85 21.40 -13.02
N ALA A 316 18.72 21.91 -13.90
CA ALA A 316 18.98 21.27 -15.19
C ALA A 316 19.50 19.84 -15.03
N GLY A 317 19.00 18.93 -15.87
CA GLY A 317 19.38 17.52 -15.87
C GLY A 317 18.68 16.64 -14.82
N GLU A 318 17.79 17.22 -14.01
CA GLU A 318 16.98 16.43 -13.07
C GLU A 318 15.72 15.88 -13.75
N ASP A 319 15.56 14.56 -13.69
CA ASP A 319 14.38 13.87 -14.21
C ASP A 319 13.41 13.53 -13.08
N ILE A 320 12.27 14.22 -12.99
CA ILE A 320 11.32 13.99 -11.89
C ILE A 320 10.49 12.72 -12.14
N VAL A 321 10.47 11.83 -11.15
CA VAL A 321 9.82 10.50 -11.24
C VAL A 321 8.66 10.31 -10.29
N ASP A 322 8.56 11.12 -9.24
CA ASP A 322 7.44 11.06 -8.30
C ASP A 322 7.11 12.42 -7.68
N PHE A 323 5.85 12.61 -7.32
CA PHE A 323 5.35 13.78 -6.59
C PHE A 323 4.50 13.36 -5.39
N LYS A 324 4.69 14.09 -4.30
CA LYS A 324 3.87 14.02 -3.10
C LYS A 324 3.13 15.34 -2.97
N VAL A 325 1.90 15.37 -3.47
CA VAL A 325 1.12 16.60 -3.63
C VAL A 325 0.19 16.81 -2.45
N THR A 326 0.38 17.91 -1.73
CA THR A 326 -0.49 18.39 -0.64
C THR A 326 -1.73 19.11 -1.19
N GLU A 327 -2.74 19.33 -0.36
CA GLU A 327 -3.86 20.22 -0.67
C GLU A 327 -3.41 21.69 -0.85
N PRO A 328 -4.13 22.48 -1.68
CA PRO A 328 -3.84 23.89 -1.88
C PRO A 328 -4.21 24.71 -0.64
N GLY A 329 -3.29 24.80 0.31
CA GLY A 329 -3.46 25.55 1.56
C GLY A 329 -2.19 26.30 1.98
N PRO A 330 -2.30 27.31 2.85
CA PRO A 330 -1.16 28.09 3.34
C PRO A 330 -0.23 27.28 4.25
N TYR A 331 -0.63 26.08 4.69
CA TYR A 331 0.16 25.21 5.54
C TYR A 331 0.66 23.95 4.82
N GLY A 332 0.49 23.84 3.50
CA GLY A 332 0.90 22.65 2.76
C GLY A 332 2.37 22.65 2.35
N THR A 333 2.93 21.45 2.17
CA THR A 333 4.25 21.24 1.56
C THR A 333 4.12 20.16 0.48
N SER A 334 4.53 20.47 -0.75
CA SER A 334 4.62 19.47 -1.83
C SER A 334 6.07 19.01 -1.99
N PHE A 335 6.25 17.74 -2.32
CA PHE A 335 7.58 17.16 -2.57
C PHE A 335 7.68 16.55 -3.95
N ALA A 336 8.90 16.55 -4.50
CA ALA A 336 9.24 15.89 -5.75
C ALA A 336 10.49 15.02 -5.56
N ILE A 337 10.53 13.85 -6.20
CA ILE A 337 11.68 12.94 -6.18
C ILE A 337 12.20 12.80 -7.62
N ALA A 338 13.50 13.00 -7.80
CA ALA A 338 14.17 12.82 -9.07
C ALA A 338 14.74 11.40 -9.23
N ALA A 339 14.90 10.94 -10.47
CA ALA A 339 15.54 9.67 -10.82
C ALA A 339 16.97 9.55 -10.27
N SER A 340 17.64 10.70 -10.07
CA SER A 340 18.96 10.81 -9.42
C SER A 340 18.94 10.34 -7.96
N GLY A 341 17.76 10.31 -7.33
CA GLY A 341 17.59 10.06 -5.89
C GLY A 341 17.61 11.33 -5.05
N LYS A 342 17.75 12.51 -5.66
CA LYS A 342 17.52 13.79 -4.95
C LYS A 342 16.03 14.03 -4.75
N ALA A 343 15.69 14.76 -3.70
CA ALA A 343 14.34 15.22 -3.45
C ALA A 343 14.27 16.74 -3.28
N TYR A 344 13.10 17.30 -3.52
CA TYR A 344 12.85 18.73 -3.49
C TYR A 344 11.55 19.03 -2.74
N ALA A 345 11.49 20.17 -2.06
CA ALA A 345 10.30 20.65 -1.37
C ALA A 345 9.89 22.05 -1.85
N THR A 346 8.58 22.34 -1.86
CA THR A 346 8.01 23.68 -2.06
C THR A 346 6.82 23.89 -1.12
N GLY A 347 6.43 25.14 -0.87
CA GLY A 347 5.42 25.47 0.14
C GLY A 347 6.06 25.77 1.49
N ILE A 348 5.34 25.54 2.58
CA ILE A 348 5.91 25.80 3.90
C ILE A 348 7.03 24.81 4.20
N TRP A 349 8.17 25.28 4.70
CA TRP A 349 9.30 24.40 5.05
C TRP A 349 9.75 24.56 6.50
N ARG A 350 9.45 25.72 7.12
CA ARG A 350 9.72 26.02 8.52
C ARG A 350 8.62 26.87 9.12
N MET A 351 8.37 26.68 10.41
CA MET A 351 7.44 27.47 11.20
C MET A 351 8.01 27.89 12.55
N THR A 352 7.55 29.05 12.99
CA THR A 352 7.73 29.58 14.34
C THR A 352 6.37 30.05 14.84
N LYS A 353 5.80 29.37 15.83
CA LYS A 353 4.48 29.69 16.39
C LYS A 353 4.58 30.23 17.80
N ARG A 354 3.96 31.37 18.11
CA ARG A 354 3.83 31.86 19.49
C ARG A 354 2.53 31.35 20.10
N TYR A 355 2.62 30.53 21.14
CA TYR A 355 1.45 30.14 21.93
C TYR A 355 1.11 31.24 22.96
N ASN A 356 -0.09 31.81 22.87
CA ASN A 356 -0.67 32.68 23.89
C ASN A 356 -1.81 31.90 24.57
N ASP A 357 -1.55 31.29 25.72
CA ASP A 357 -2.58 30.56 26.48
C ASP A 357 -3.20 31.47 27.56
N PRO A 358 -4.53 31.64 27.61
CA PRO A 358 -5.20 32.32 28.71
C PRO A 358 -5.09 31.61 30.08
N GLN A 359 -4.83 30.29 30.12
CA GLN A 359 -4.76 29.50 31.37
C GLN A 359 -3.40 29.60 32.08
N PHE A 360 -2.34 30.01 31.39
CA PHE A 360 -1.03 30.22 31.99
C PHE A 360 -0.88 31.72 32.29
N ALA A 361 -1.04 32.11 33.57
CA ALA A 361 -1.09 33.50 34.05
C ALA A 361 0.23 34.29 33.91
N THR A 362 1.20 33.79 33.15
CA THR A 362 2.44 34.50 32.81
C THR A 362 2.50 34.68 31.30
N PRO A 363 2.56 35.93 30.78
CA PRO A 363 2.87 36.17 29.37
C PRO A 363 4.33 35.80 29.11
N GLY A 364 4.57 34.50 28.90
CA GLY A 364 5.78 33.93 28.34
C GLY A 364 5.39 33.22 27.06
N ALA A 365 5.70 33.83 25.91
CA ALA A 365 5.48 33.22 24.61
C ALA A 365 6.18 31.86 24.57
N TYR A 366 5.47 30.78 24.25
CA TYR A 366 6.12 29.49 23.95
C TYR A 366 6.31 29.40 22.42
N PRO A 367 7.49 29.76 21.88
CA PRO A 367 7.76 29.61 20.45
C PRO A 367 7.95 28.13 20.09
N THR A 368 6.97 27.51 19.44
CA THR A 368 7.22 26.21 18.79
C THR A 368 7.91 26.47 17.46
N ASN A 369 9.18 26.11 17.37
CA ASN A 369 10.00 26.20 16.16
C ASN A 369 10.20 24.80 15.59
N TYR A 370 9.78 24.57 14.34
CA TYR A 370 9.99 23.28 13.70
C TYR A 370 10.19 23.38 12.19
N VAL A 371 10.87 22.37 11.65
CA VAL A 371 11.26 22.22 10.24
C VAL A 371 10.51 21.03 9.65
N ILE A 372 9.80 21.25 8.55
CA ILE A 372 9.03 20.22 7.83
C ILE A 372 9.92 19.38 6.93
N ALA A 373 10.98 19.97 6.38
CA ALA A 373 11.97 19.28 5.57
C ALA A 373 13.31 20.00 5.68
N PRO A 374 14.39 19.32 6.12
CA PRO A 374 15.70 19.91 6.10
C PRO A 374 16.15 20.13 4.64
N LEU A 375 16.70 21.29 4.34
CA LEU A 375 17.19 21.66 3.02
C LEU A 375 18.69 21.40 2.91
N LYS A 376 19.21 21.17 1.71
CA LYS A 376 20.65 20.92 1.53
C LYS A 376 21.50 22.13 1.94
N THR A 377 21.01 23.33 1.67
CA THR A 377 21.64 24.59 2.01
C THR A 377 20.57 25.61 2.38
N GLU A 378 21.01 26.77 2.89
CA GLU A 378 20.12 27.91 3.07
C GLU A 378 19.46 28.32 1.74
N PRO A 379 18.13 28.50 1.69
CA PRO A 379 17.46 28.94 0.48
C PRO A 379 17.85 30.39 0.17
N LEU A 380 18.00 30.70 -1.11
CA LEU A 380 18.27 32.07 -1.55
C LEU A 380 17.11 32.99 -1.16
N ALA A 381 17.38 34.28 -0.94
CA ALA A 381 16.35 35.26 -0.61
C ALA A 381 15.22 35.34 -1.65
N ALA A 382 15.53 35.09 -2.93
CA ALA A 382 14.54 35.04 -4.01
C ALA A 382 13.66 33.79 -4.01
N ASP A 383 14.04 32.75 -3.26
CA ASP A 383 13.38 31.45 -3.23
C ASP A 383 12.52 31.28 -1.98
N GLN A 384 12.73 32.15 -0.98
CA GLN A 384 12.00 32.13 0.27
C GLN A 384 11.10 33.36 0.44
N TYR A 385 9.95 33.15 1.08
CA TYR A 385 9.06 34.23 1.51
C TYR A 385 8.71 34.07 2.98
N LEU A 386 8.77 35.19 3.71
CA LEU A 386 8.44 35.27 5.12
C LEU A 386 7.04 35.89 5.29
N ALA A 387 6.11 35.12 5.86
CA ALA A 387 4.85 35.66 6.34
C ALA A 387 4.90 35.80 7.87
N ALA A 388 5.00 37.03 8.36
CA ALA A 388 4.93 37.34 9.79
C ALA A 388 3.55 37.90 10.15
N GLY A 389 2.76 37.17 10.93
CA GLY A 389 1.48 37.63 11.48
C GLY A 389 1.59 38.02 12.96
N SER A 390 0.48 38.38 13.60
CA SER A 390 0.40 38.70 15.03
C SER A 390 0.59 37.50 15.97
N GLY A 391 0.75 36.28 15.44
CA GLY A 391 0.97 35.04 16.20
C GLY A 391 2.06 34.14 15.59
N ASP A 392 1.87 33.70 14.35
CA ASP A 392 2.75 32.74 13.67
C ASP A 392 3.66 33.41 12.63
N THR A 393 4.85 32.85 12.47
CA THR A 393 5.82 33.19 11.42
C THR A 393 6.05 31.97 10.54
N LEU A 394 5.65 32.08 9.27
CA LEU A 394 5.67 31.00 8.29
C LEU A 394 6.76 31.28 7.24
N PHE A 395 7.58 30.27 6.95
CA PHE A 395 8.65 30.35 5.95
C PHE A 395 8.29 29.47 4.76
N TYR A 396 8.08 30.12 3.60
CA TYR A 396 7.67 29.47 2.36
C TYR A 396 8.82 29.36 1.38
N LEU A 397 8.79 28.30 0.58
CA LEU A 397 9.56 28.13 -0.64
C LEU A 397 8.63 28.35 -1.83
N ASN A 398 8.97 29.29 -2.70
CA ASN A 398 8.15 29.64 -3.89
C ASN A 398 8.44 28.76 -5.12
N ARG A 399 9.45 27.89 -5.01
CA ARG A 399 9.89 26.89 -5.99
C ARG A 399 10.33 25.63 -5.27
N PHE A 400 10.56 24.57 -6.04
CA PHE A 400 11.18 23.35 -5.52
C PHE A 400 12.66 23.58 -5.19
N VAL A 401 13.03 23.39 -3.92
CA VAL A 401 14.41 23.53 -3.40
C VAL A 401 14.91 22.18 -2.90
N GLU A 402 16.19 21.86 -3.17
CA GLU A 402 16.80 20.57 -2.85
C GLU A 402 16.81 20.30 -1.34
N MET A 403 16.30 19.14 -0.95
CA MET A 403 16.30 18.65 0.43
C MET A 403 17.68 18.11 0.81
N ALA A 404 18.01 18.13 2.10
CA ALA A 404 19.21 17.47 2.60
C ALA A 404 19.12 15.96 2.38
N MET A 405 20.24 15.32 2.05
CA MET A 405 20.31 13.85 1.99
C MET A 405 20.38 13.28 3.41
N PRO A 406 19.66 12.20 3.74
CA PRO A 406 19.81 11.55 5.04
C PRO A 406 21.23 11.00 5.26
N PRO A 407 21.74 10.99 6.52
CA PRO A 407 23.05 10.46 6.83
C PRO A 407 23.29 9.04 6.30
N GLY A 408 24.35 8.88 5.50
CA GLY A 408 24.72 7.58 4.92
C GLY A 408 23.79 7.05 3.84
N ALA A 409 22.80 7.81 3.40
CA ALA A 409 22.02 7.53 2.19
C ALA A 409 22.65 8.22 0.98
N SER A 410 22.52 7.62 -0.20
CA SER A 410 22.88 8.26 -1.47
C SER A 410 21.64 8.70 -2.26
N LYS A 411 20.47 8.16 -1.91
CA LYS A 411 19.19 8.47 -2.54
C LYS A 411 18.06 8.52 -1.52
N ILE A 412 17.15 9.46 -1.72
CA ILE A 412 15.81 9.44 -1.16
C ILE A 412 14.93 8.60 -2.10
N VAL A 413 14.34 7.53 -1.57
CA VAL A 413 13.54 6.58 -2.37
C VAL A 413 12.04 6.81 -2.23
N ASP A 414 11.59 7.33 -1.08
CA ASP A 414 10.19 7.69 -0.87
C ASP A 414 10.02 8.73 0.24
N ILE A 415 8.89 9.43 0.21
CA ILE A 415 8.54 10.50 1.16
C ILE A 415 7.09 10.33 1.60
N MET A 416 6.84 10.47 2.90
CA MET A 416 5.49 10.56 3.46
C MET A 416 5.37 11.80 4.35
N TRP A 417 4.22 12.47 4.34
CA TRP A 417 4.03 13.72 5.09
C TRP A 417 2.71 13.74 5.87
N GLY A 418 2.71 14.59 6.90
CA GLY A 418 1.69 14.78 7.95
C GLY A 418 0.29 15.12 7.45
N ARG A 419 -0.67 15.29 8.35
CA ARG A 419 -2.06 15.64 8.00
C ARG A 419 -2.04 17.07 7.55
N GLU A 420 -2.88 17.29 6.55
CA GLU A 420 -3.19 18.60 6.04
C GLU A 420 -4.44 19.02 6.81
N PHE A 421 -4.26 19.80 7.87
CA PHE A 421 -5.39 20.41 8.57
C PHE A 421 -5.65 21.80 7.97
N ASN A 422 -6.93 22.18 7.93
CA ASN A 422 -7.36 23.57 7.74
C ASN A 422 -7.01 24.49 8.94
N SER A 423 -6.24 23.98 9.91
CA SER A 423 -5.73 24.69 11.09
C SER A 423 -4.29 24.26 11.38
N ASP A 424 -3.53 25.13 12.05
CA ASP A 424 -2.08 25.22 12.33
C ASP A 424 -1.26 23.96 12.75
N TYR A 425 -1.59 22.75 12.30
CA TYR A 425 -1.07 21.48 12.84
C TYR A 425 -0.41 20.61 11.76
N THR A 426 0.57 21.11 11.00
CA THR A 426 1.34 20.18 10.16
C THR A 426 2.30 19.36 11.01
N THR A 427 2.21 18.03 10.87
CA THR A 427 2.71 17.03 11.85
C THR A 427 4.00 16.31 11.44
N GLY A 428 4.69 16.78 10.39
CA GLY A 428 6.04 16.32 10.02
C GLY A 428 6.15 15.47 8.76
N THR A 429 7.36 15.02 8.47
CA THR A 429 7.76 14.32 7.23
C THR A 429 8.62 13.11 7.57
N LEU A 430 8.34 11.97 6.93
CA LEU A 430 9.22 10.80 6.88
C LEU A 430 9.89 10.71 5.51
N VAL A 431 11.17 10.36 5.51
CA VAL A 431 11.95 10.11 4.30
C VAL A 431 12.64 8.75 4.40
N VAL A 432 12.53 7.96 3.34
CA VAL A 432 13.21 6.67 3.22
C VAL A 432 14.49 6.86 2.41
N GLY A 433 15.62 6.44 2.99
CA GLY A 433 16.91 6.35 2.30
C GLY A 433 17.10 5.00 1.62
N ASP A 434 17.91 4.98 0.55
CA ASP A 434 18.37 3.74 -0.10
C ASP A 434 19.22 2.83 0.80
N ASN A 435 19.79 3.38 1.88
CA ASN A 435 20.43 2.62 2.96
C ASN A 435 19.43 1.84 3.84
N GLY A 436 18.13 1.87 3.52
CA GLY A 436 17.08 1.19 4.28
C GLY A 436 16.76 1.86 5.61
N LYS A 437 17.18 3.10 5.85
CA LYS A 437 16.81 3.85 7.05
C LYS A 437 15.68 4.82 6.74
N VAL A 438 14.87 5.11 7.76
CA VAL A 438 13.78 6.10 7.68
C VAL A 438 14.08 7.23 8.64
N TYR A 439 13.91 8.46 8.20
CA TYR A 439 14.18 9.66 8.98
C TYR A 439 12.94 10.50 9.14
N TRP A 440 12.84 11.20 10.26
CA TRP A 440 11.71 12.05 10.62
C TRP A 440 12.15 13.50 10.89
N THR A 441 11.26 14.43 10.56
CA THR A 441 11.31 15.82 11.04
C THR A 441 9.88 16.35 11.23
N GLY A 442 9.72 17.48 11.89
CA GLY A 442 8.44 18.17 12.07
C GLY A 442 8.05 18.29 13.53
N LYS A 443 6.75 18.14 13.80
CA LYS A 443 6.13 18.32 15.11
C LYS A 443 5.19 17.15 15.42
N ASN A 444 5.25 16.65 16.64
CA ASN A 444 4.39 15.58 17.16
C ASN A 444 3.60 16.15 18.36
N ASP A 445 2.28 16.25 18.25
CA ASP A 445 1.38 16.74 19.31
C ASP A 445 0.67 15.52 19.94
N GLY A 446 0.82 15.30 21.25
CA GLY A 446 0.51 14.06 21.99
C GLY A 446 -0.68 13.17 21.56
N MET A 447 -0.57 11.88 21.90
CA MET A 447 -1.33 10.63 21.61
C MET A 447 -2.66 10.58 20.82
N VAL A 448 -3.44 11.64 20.62
CA VAL A 448 -4.81 11.54 20.07
C VAL A 448 -4.92 12.09 18.65
N ARG A 449 -3.90 12.80 18.12
CA ARG A 449 -4.03 13.58 16.87
C ARG A 449 -2.81 13.53 15.93
N ASN A 450 -1.87 12.62 16.16
CA ASN A 450 -0.68 12.50 15.32
C ASN A 450 -0.97 11.79 14.00
N THR A 451 -0.55 12.41 12.90
CA THR A 451 -0.70 11.88 11.54
C THR A 451 0.41 10.95 11.14
N ILE A 452 1.63 11.31 11.52
CA ILE A 452 2.81 10.50 11.25
C ILE A 452 3.36 10.12 12.61
N TYR A 453 3.23 8.84 12.93
CA TYR A 453 3.94 8.26 14.04
C TYR A 453 5.40 8.35 13.71
N SER A 454 6.13 9.03 14.58
CA SER A 454 7.53 9.36 14.39
C SER A 454 8.43 8.12 14.56
N GLY A 455 7.87 7.01 15.05
CA GLY A 455 8.60 5.81 15.45
C GLY A 455 9.23 5.97 16.83
N ASN A 456 9.91 4.91 17.30
CA ASN A 456 10.76 5.00 18.48
C ASN A 456 12.05 5.77 18.14
N PHE A 457 12.43 6.74 18.98
CA PHE A 457 13.64 7.55 18.82
C PHE A 457 14.58 7.36 20.01
N LEU A 458 15.87 7.54 19.78
CA LEU A 458 16.83 7.81 20.85
C LEU A 458 16.94 9.32 21.03
N SER A 459 16.28 9.85 22.08
CA SER A 459 16.37 11.22 22.63
C SER A 459 15.80 12.39 21.77
N LEU A 460 14.98 13.24 22.40
CA LEU A 460 14.42 14.47 21.80
C LEU A 460 14.67 15.69 22.67
N VAL A 461 14.91 16.81 21.99
CA VAL A 461 15.01 18.15 22.59
C VAL A 461 13.60 18.63 22.96
N ASN A 462 13.46 19.22 24.15
CA ASN A 462 12.20 19.67 24.75
C ASN A 462 11.40 20.63 23.84
N TYR A 463 10.07 20.56 23.92
CA TYR A 463 9.09 21.54 23.44
C TYR A 463 9.44 22.98 23.88
N GLN A 464 10.03 23.14 25.06
CA GLN A 464 10.66 24.38 25.52
C GLN A 464 12.11 24.39 25.04
N GLY A 465 12.34 24.95 23.85
CA GLY A 465 13.70 25.23 23.40
C GLY A 465 14.49 25.95 24.50
N GLU A 466 15.73 25.52 24.74
CA GLU A 466 16.75 26.19 25.58
C GLU A 466 16.90 25.80 27.07
N ARG A 467 16.56 24.56 27.51
CA ARG A 467 17.11 24.04 28.79
C ARG A 467 17.66 22.62 28.68
N GLU A 468 18.82 22.39 29.30
CA GLU A 468 19.32 21.05 29.64
C GLU A 468 18.29 20.33 30.52
N VAL A 469 18.00 19.07 30.16
CA VAL A 469 17.13 18.14 30.89
C VAL A 469 17.71 17.92 32.29
N ARG A 470 16.95 18.20 33.35
CA ARG A 470 17.45 18.06 34.74
C ARG A 470 16.92 16.83 35.47
N ALA A 471 15.96 16.08 34.90
CA ALA A 471 15.45 14.86 35.53
C ALA A 471 14.86 13.83 34.54
N ILE A 472 15.00 12.55 34.90
CA ILE A 472 14.28 11.43 34.26
C ILE A 472 12.79 11.57 34.59
N GLY A 473 11.93 11.63 33.56
CA GLY A 473 10.46 11.75 33.72
C GLY A 473 9.83 13.08 33.25
N GLU A 474 10.62 14.00 32.68
CA GLU A 474 10.08 15.22 32.02
C GLU A 474 9.41 14.96 30.66
N PHE A 475 9.52 13.72 30.13
CA PHE A 475 8.81 13.26 28.94
C PHE A 475 7.81 12.15 29.32
N ASN A 476 6.64 12.14 28.67
CA ASN A 476 5.94 10.89 28.37
C ASN A 476 6.69 10.22 27.21
N ASP A 477 7.87 9.67 27.50
CA ASP A 477 8.59 8.81 26.58
C ASP A 477 7.95 7.42 26.64
N ALA A 478 7.19 7.08 25.60
CA ALA A 478 6.62 5.77 25.45
C ALA A 478 7.33 5.09 24.27
N CYS A 479 7.56 3.78 24.34
CA CYS A 479 8.26 3.01 23.29
C CYS A 479 7.66 3.14 21.87
N ASN A 480 6.49 3.78 21.76
CA ASN A 480 5.69 3.97 20.56
C ASN A 480 5.84 5.36 19.91
N GLY A 481 6.56 6.30 20.53
CA GLY A 481 6.74 7.66 20.07
C GLY A 481 7.00 8.61 21.23
N VAL A 482 7.52 9.79 20.91
CA VAL A 482 7.79 10.81 21.93
C VAL A 482 6.77 11.93 21.80
N GLU A 483 5.97 12.10 22.84
CA GLU A 483 4.94 13.14 22.88
C GLU A 483 5.58 14.55 22.86
N ASN A 484 4.94 15.49 22.16
CA ASN A 484 5.32 16.91 22.12
C ASN A 484 6.73 17.17 21.56
N ALA A 485 7.17 16.33 20.62
CA ALA A 485 8.47 16.42 19.98
C ALA A 485 8.49 17.42 18.82
N ASN A 486 9.59 18.19 18.69
CA ASN A 486 9.84 19.08 17.56
C ASN A 486 11.24 18.86 16.99
N SER A 487 11.39 18.87 15.66
CA SER A 487 12.69 18.97 14.98
C SER A 487 12.91 20.42 14.52
N ASN A 488 13.99 21.04 15.00
CA ASN A 488 14.42 22.38 14.59
C ASN A 488 15.61 22.35 13.60
N THR A 489 15.92 21.18 13.06
CA THR A 489 17.11 20.92 12.26
C THR A 489 16.90 21.36 10.81
N ARG A 490 17.57 22.44 10.41
CA ARG A 490 17.30 23.09 9.12
C ARG A 490 17.97 22.42 7.93
N TYR A 491 19.14 21.80 8.13
CA TYR A 491 20.00 21.38 7.03
C TYR A 491 20.53 19.94 7.14
N SER A 492 19.97 19.15 8.04
CA SER A 492 20.38 17.76 8.25
C SER A 492 19.25 16.94 8.85
N TRP A 493 19.11 15.69 8.41
CA TRP A 493 18.25 14.72 9.10
C TRP A 493 18.96 14.18 10.35
N GLN A 494 18.35 14.36 11.53
CA GLN A 494 18.93 13.91 12.79
C GLN A 494 18.18 12.73 13.42
N TYR A 495 16.89 12.59 13.16
CA TYR A 495 16.05 11.63 13.87
C TYR A 495 15.70 10.43 12.97
N GLU A 496 16.27 9.27 13.28
CA GLU A 496 15.94 8.00 12.60
C GLU A 496 14.67 7.39 13.22
N ALA A 497 13.65 7.15 12.41
CA ALA A 497 12.43 6.44 12.80
C ALA A 497 12.66 4.92 12.78
N LEU A 498 13.29 4.40 13.85
CA LEU A 498 13.81 3.03 13.92
C LEU A 498 12.77 1.93 13.65
N ASN A 499 11.51 2.16 14.00
CA ASN A 499 10.43 1.20 13.77
C ASN A 499 10.12 0.97 12.28
N TYR A 500 10.61 1.85 11.40
CA TYR A 500 10.39 1.78 9.96
C TYR A 500 11.67 1.47 9.17
N SER A 501 12.80 1.21 9.84
CA SER A 501 14.02 0.78 9.18
C SER A 501 13.78 -0.50 8.37
N LYS A 502 14.23 -0.50 7.12
CA LYS A 502 13.98 -1.45 6.01
C LYS A 502 12.67 -1.22 5.25
N ALA A 503 12.00 -0.08 5.44
CA ALA A 503 11.01 0.38 4.48
C ALA A 503 11.65 0.65 3.11
N LYS A 504 10.92 0.33 2.04
CA LYS A 504 11.16 0.75 0.66
C LYS A 504 10.17 1.84 0.25
N LYS A 505 8.93 1.78 0.76
CA LYS A 505 7.84 2.68 0.41
C LYS A 505 6.94 2.96 1.62
N LEU A 506 6.48 4.20 1.77
CA LEU A 506 5.57 4.69 2.78
C LEU A 506 4.32 5.26 2.11
N ILE A 507 3.17 4.69 2.43
CA ILE A 507 1.93 4.95 1.71
C ILE A 507 0.88 5.45 2.71
N LYS A 508 0.74 6.77 2.80
CA LYS A 508 -0.35 7.40 3.54
C LYS A 508 -1.71 6.94 3.00
N THR A 509 -2.68 6.68 3.88
CA THR A 509 -4.06 6.42 3.45
C THR A 509 -4.85 7.71 3.42
N SER A 510 -5.89 7.78 2.59
CA SER A 510 -6.70 8.98 2.51
C SER A 510 -7.63 9.07 3.74
N GLY A 511 -7.21 9.83 4.75
CA GLY A 511 -8.02 10.17 5.92
C GLY A 511 -9.08 11.21 5.60
N GLY A 512 -10.29 11.08 6.16
CA GLY A 512 -11.28 12.16 6.12
C GLY A 512 -10.94 13.29 7.09
N ASP A 513 -11.42 14.49 6.79
CA ASP A 513 -11.33 15.63 7.70
C ASP A 513 -12.22 15.35 8.92
N GLY A 514 -11.63 15.32 10.12
CA GLY A 514 -12.36 15.15 11.39
C GLY A 514 -12.28 13.79 12.08
N SER A 515 -11.76 12.73 11.44
CA SER A 515 -11.50 11.47 12.16
C SER A 515 -10.18 11.55 12.96
N ASN A 516 -10.17 11.05 14.21
CA ASN A 516 -9.00 10.96 15.08
C ASN A 516 -8.14 9.71 14.80
N THR A 517 -8.28 9.11 13.61
CA THR A 517 -7.80 7.75 13.34
C THR A 517 -7.07 7.73 12.01
N GLU A 518 -5.74 7.75 12.08
CA GLU A 518 -4.86 7.73 10.91
C GLU A 518 -4.17 6.36 10.76
N GLN A 519 -4.08 5.88 9.52
CA GLN A 519 -3.34 4.69 9.14
C GLN A 519 -2.43 4.98 7.93
N PHE A 520 -1.30 4.27 7.83
CA PHE A 520 -0.48 4.23 6.63
C PHE A 520 0.07 2.82 6.40
N PHE A 521 0.43 2.52 5.15
CA PHE A 521 1.06 1.27 4.77
C PHE A 521 2.55 1.44 4.54
N ILE A 522 3.28 0.35 4.74
CA ILE A 522 4.71 0.24 4.47
C ILE A 522 4.92 -0.95 3.54
N ILE A 523 5.72 -0.76 2.51
CA ILE A 523 6.31 -1.86 1.74
C ILE A 523 7.76 -1.98 2.17
N SER A 524 8.19 -3.14 2.64
CA SER A 524 9.59 -3.39 3.04
C SER A 524 10.52 -3.57 1.84
N GLN A 525 11.82 -3.63 2.09
CA GLN A 525 12.82 -3.93 1.06
C GLN A 525 12.61 -5.29 0.37
N SER A 526 12.15 -6.33 1.08
CA SER A 526 11.73 -7.61 0.45
C SER A 526 10.36 -7.55 -0.24
N GLY A 527 9.68 -6.40 -0.27
CA GLY A 527 8.37 -6.24 -0.89
C GLY A 527 7.20 -6.64 0.00
N ARG A 528 7.42 -6.95 1.29
CA ARG A 528 6.33 -7.32 2.20
C ARG A 528 5.51 -6.10 2.62
N GLY A 529 4.20 -6.29 2.74
CA GLY A 529 3.26 -5.22 3.08
C GLY A 529 2.89 -5.21 4.56
N TYR A 530 2.93 -4.02 5.16
CA TYR A 530 2.60 -3.76 6.56
C TYR A 530 1.66 -2.55 6.68
N ALA A 531 0.94 -2.46 7.78
CA ALA A 531 0.09 -1.33 8.15
C ALA A 531 0.48 -0.82 9.55
N VAL A 532 0.36 0.50 9.76
CA VAL A 532 0.57 1.19 11.04
C VAL A 532 -0.61 2.12 11.28
N GLY A 533 -1.03 2.28 12.53
CA GLY A 533 -2.09 3.20 12.98
C GLY A 533 -3.38 2.49 13.36
N ALA A 534 -4.52 3.12 13.04
CA ALA A 534 -5.84 2.57 13.33
C ALA A 534 -6.07 1.26 12.55
N MET A 535 -6.18 0.16 13.29
CA MET A 535 -6.40 -1.20 12.79
C MET A 535 -7.85 -1.35 12.34
N GLY A 536 -8.07 -1.13 11.04
CA GLY A 536 -9.32 -1.46 10.36
C GLY A 536 -9.29 -2.87 9.75
N PRO A 537 -10.20 -3.18 8.80
CA PRO A 537 -10.13 -4.39 7.98
C PRO A 537 -8.88 -4.46 7.08
N ASN A 538 -7.98 -3.47 7.13
CA ASN A 538 -6.74 -3.46 6.34
C ASN A 538 -5.60 -4.27 6.94
N THR A 539 -5.71 -4.69 8.19
CA THR A 539 -4.63 -5.33 8.92
C THR A 539 -4.94 -6.81 9.10
N GLY A 540 -4.00 -7.69 8.75
CA GLY A 540 -4.23 -9.13 8.67
C GLY A 540 -4.50 -9.86 10.00
N THR A 541 -4.74 -9.13 11.09
CA THR A 541 -4.87 -9.63 12.47
C THR A 541 -6.16 -10.40 12.77
N GLY A 542 -6.86 -10.91 11.76
CA GLY A 542 -8.08 -11.68 11.94
C GLY A 542 -9.25 -10.86 12.52
N LYS A 543 -10.41 -11.52 12.68
CA LYS A 543 -11.69 -10.93 13.11
C LYS A 543 -11.57 -10.26 14.49
N LEU A 544 -11.16 -9.00 14.53
CA LEU A 544 -11.26 -8.18 15.73
C LEU A 544 -12.74 -7.93 16.00
N ASN A 545 -13.29 -8.57 17.03
CA ASN A 545 -14.68 -8.37 17.44
C ASN A 545 -14.80 -6.96 18.04
N PHE A 546 -15.61 -6.11 17.42
CA PHE A 546 -15.87 -4.76 17.89
C PHE A 546 -16.90 -4.83 19.02
N GLY A 547 -16.45 -4.69 20.26
CA GLY A 547 -17.35 -4.29 21.34
C GLY A 547 -17.85 -2.87 21.06
N THR A 548 -18.98 -2.49 21.65
CA THR A 548 -19.72 -1.23 21.48
C THR A 548 -18.96 0.07 21.79
N ASN A 549 -17.65 0.02 22.04
CA ASN A 549 -16.81 1.17 22.34
C ASN A 549 -15.94 1.53 21.12
N GLN A 550 -16.15 2.74 20.60
CA GLN A 550 -15.70 3.32 19.34
C GLN A 550 -14.18 3.46 19.12
N LEU A 551 -13.32 2.80 19.90
CA LEU A 551 -11.87 2.86 19.70
C LEU A 551 -11.46 1.69 18.80
N ALA A 552 -11.17 1.99 17.53
CA ALA A 552 -10.45 1.07 16.65
C ALA A 552 -9.22 0.55 17.41
N TYR A 553 -8.94 -0.75 17.33
CA TYR A 553 -7.64 -1.27 17.76
C TYR A 553 -6.57 -0.45 17.06
N PHE A 554 -5.49 -0.13 17.74
CA PHE A 554 -4.47 0.77 17.20
C PHE A 554 -3.11 0.11 17.36
N SER A 555 -2.31 0.11 16.29
CA SER A 555 -0.92 -0.38 16.34
C SER A 555 0.05 0.74 16.01
N LEU A 556 0.98 0.98 16.93
CA LEU A 556 2.08 1.93 16.73
C LEU A 556 3.28 1.30 16.01
N TYR A 557 3.22 -0.02 15.80
CA TYR A 557 4.26 -0.79 15.13
C TYR A 557 3.72 -1.38 13.83
N PRO A 558 4.58 -1.61 12.82
CA PRO A 558 4.20 -2.29 11.60
C PRO A 558 3.53 -3.63 11.89
N VAL A 559 2.31 -3.81 11.37
CA VAL A 559 1.57 -5.07 11.43
C VAL A 559 1.41 -5.61 10.01
N PRO A 560 1.76 -6.87 9.75
CA PRO A 560 1.59 -7.46 8.42
C PRO A 560 0.17 -7.36 7.85
N ILE A 561 0.09 -7.13 6.54
CA ILE A 561 -1.14 -7.37 5.75
C ILE A 561 -1.34 -8.90 5.64
N ALA A 562 -2.58 -9.39 5.75
CA ALA A 562 -2.90 -10.83 5.72
C ALA A 562 -2.49 -11.52 4.41
N ASN A 563 -2.23 -12.84 4.49
CA ASN A 563 -1.88 -13.71 3.37
C ASN A 563 -3.12 -14.23 2.61
N GLU A 564 -3.00 -14.46 1.30
CA GLU A 564 -3.89 -15.30 0.48
C GLU A 564 -4.17 -16.67 1.10
N LEU A 565 -3.18 -17.32 1.73
CA LEU A 565 -3.32 -18.67 2.32
C LEU A 565 -4.39 -18.75 3.44
N LEU A 566 -4.83 -17.60 3.98
CA LEU A 566 -5.89 -17.56 4.98
C LEU A 566 -7.31 -17.55 4.37
N LEU A 567 -7.44 -17.61 3.03
CA LEU A 567 -8.73 -17.78 2.35
C LEU A 567 -9.50 -19.01 2.84
N SER A 568 -8.80 -20.12 3.13
CA SER A 568 -9.43 -21.35 3.66
C SER A 568 -9.85 -21.26 5.13
N CYS A 569 -9.16 -20.43 5.92
CA CYS A 569 -9.50 -20.17 7.33
C CYS A 569 -10.55 -19.05 7.48
N ASN A 570 -10.70 -18.21 6.46
CA ASN A 570 -11.81 -17.29 6.32
C ASN A 570 -12.94 -18.00 5.57
N THR A 571 -13.76 -18.74 6.30
CA THR A 571 -15.10 -19.07 5.79
C THR A 571 -15.72 -17.77 5.29
N SER A 572 -16.03 -17.73 3.98
CA SER A 572 -16.84 -16.68 3.37
C SER A 572 -17.97 -16.35 4.34
N PRO A 573 -18.01 -15.14 4.92
CA PRO A 573 -18.99 -14.85 5.94
C PRO A 573 -20.30 -14.53 5.23
N GLY A 574 -21.09 -15.57 4.91
CA GLY A 574 -22.44 -15.44 4.40
C GLY A 574 -22.82 -16.52 3.38
N THR A 575 -23.91 -17.23 3.65
CA THR A 575 -24.50 -18.34 2.87
C THR A 575 -25.19 -17.89 1.57
N GLY A 576 -24.70 -16.85 0.91
CA GLY A 576 -25.23 -16.32 -0.35
C GLY A 576 -24.77 -17.10 -1.58
N GLY A 577 -24.95 -18.44 -1.54
CA GLY A 577 -24.58 -19.40 -2.58
C GLY A 577 -23.07 -19.50 -2.81
N PRO A 578 -22.56 -20.63 -3.33
CA PRO A 578 -21.21 -20.64 -3.88
C PRO A 578 -21.19 -19.59 -5.01
N LEU A 579 -20.49 -18.48 -4.80
CA LEU A 579 -19.63 -18.04 -5.89
C LEU A 579 -18.65 -19.19 -6.00
N GLY A 580 -18.82 -20.02 -7.03
CA GLY A 580 -17.98 -21.21 -7.20
C GLY A 580 -16.51 -20.84 -6.98
N GLU A 581 -15.73 -21.83 -6.59
CA GLU A 581 -14.28 -21.81 -6.79
C GLU A 581 -13.96 -21.00 -8.05
N PRO A 582 -13.01 -20.04 -7.99
CA PRO A 582 -12.75 -19.06 -9.05
C PRO A 582 -12.92 -19.76 -10.38
N VAL A 583 -13.93 -19.36 -11.19
CA VAL A 583 -14.46 -20.15 -12.31
C VAL A 583 -13.29 -20.84 -12.97
N SER A 584 -13.14 -22.14 -12.68
CA SER A 584 -11.99 -22.88 -13.17
C SER A 584 -12.20 -22.92 -14.67
N THR A 585 -11.46 -22.08 -15.40
CA THR A 585 -11.41 -22.21 -16.84
C THR A 585 -10.87 -23.60 -17.08
N PRO A 586 -11.62 -24.50 -17.76
CA PRO A 586 -11.10 -25.84 -18.00
C PRO A 586 -9.81 -25.71 -18.80
N GLY A 587 -8.71 -26.20 -18.24
CA GLY A 587 -7.49 -26.38 -19.02
C GLY A 587 -7.80 -27.28 -20.22
N VAL A 588 -7.12 -27.09 -21.33
CA VAL A 588 -7.17 -28.04 -22.46
C VAL A 588 -5.74 -28.37 -22.84
N GLY A 589 -5.47 -29.64 -23.08
CA GLY A 589 -4.16 -30.12 -23.45
C GLY A 589 -4.18 -31.62 -23.68
N ALA A 590 -3.01 -32.19 -23.93
CA ALA A 590 -2.85 -33.64 -24.05
C ALA A 590 -1.71 -34.11 -23.15
N ILE A 591 -1.93 -35.18 -22.38
CA ILE A 591 -0.87 -35.82 -21.61
C ILE A 591 0.11 -36.50 -22.58
N ASP A 592 1.39 -36.26 -22.40
CA ASP A 592 2.45 -37.04 -23.02
C ASP A 592 2.82 -38.22 -22.12
N CYS A 593 2.09 -39.33 -22.25
CA CYS A 593 2.27 -40.53 -21.42
C CYS A 593 3.73 -41.04 -21.43
N SER A 594 4.45 -40.85 -22.55
CA SER A 594 5.85 -41.29 -22.71
C SER A 594 6.84 -40.53 -21.83
N LYS A 595 6.48 -39.32 -21.38
CA LYS A 595 7.28 -38.46 -20.51
C LYS A 595 6.77 -38.42 -19.07
N THR A 596 5.74 -39.19 -18.73
CA THR A 596 5.23 -39.28 -17.36
C THR A 596 6.05 -40.25 -16.52
N LYS A 597 6.28 -39.94 -15.24
CA LYS A 597 7.17 -40.70 -14.36
C LYS A 597 6.64 -40.75 -12.93
N LEU A 598 6.95 -41.82 -12.20
CA LEU A 598 6.80 -41.91 -10.75
C LEU A 598 8.14 -41.63 -10.08
N TYR A 599 8.15 -40.73 -9.09
CA TYR A 599 9.36 -40.33 -8.39
C TYR A 599 9.14 -40.23 -6.86
N PRO A 600 9.91 -40.95 -6.03
CA PRO A 600 10.82 -42.04 -6.42
C PRO A 600 10.07 -43.23 -7.05
N ALA A 601 10.79 -44.23 -7.55
CA ALA A 601 10.14 -45.46 -8.02
C ALA A 601 9.54 -46.23 -6.83
N PRO A 602 8.31 -46.78 -6.94
CA PRO A 602 7.71 -47.56 -5.86
C PRO A 602 8.49 -48.85 -5.61
N VAL A 603 8.63 -49.22 -4.34
CA VAL A 603 9.28 -50.46 -3.91
C VAL A 603 8.24 -51.40 -3.34
N GLN A 604 8.00 -52.52 -4.03
CA GLN A 604 7.01 -53.52 -3.60
C GLN A 604 7.21 -53.93 -2.13
N GLY A 605 6.10 -53.97 -1.38
CA GLY A 605 6.10 -54.28 0.06
C GLY A 605 6.42 -53.09 0.98
N THR A 606 6.74 -51.92 0.44
CA THR A 606 7.09 -50.73 1.23
C THR A 606 6.14 -49.57 0.94
N PRO A 607 5.21 -49.23 1.85
CA PRO A 607 4.39 -48.04 1.73
C PRO A 607 5.24 -46.77 1.61
N SER A 608 4.86 -45.84 0.74
CA SER A 608 5.64 -44.62 0.49
C SER A 608 4.79 -43.49 -0.09
N GLU A 609 5.31 -42.26 0.03
CA GLU A 609 4.79 -41.09 -0.67
C GLU A 609 5.61 -40.86 -1.94
N LEU A 610 4.92 -40.70 -3.06
CA LEU A 610 5.52 -40.56 -4.39
C LEU A 610 4.96 -39.31 -5.08
N SER A 611 5.65 -38.85 -6.11
CA SER A 611 5.19 -37.82 -7.03
C SER A 611 4.99 -38.43 -8.41
N LEU A 612 3.78 -38.33 -8.94
CA LEU A 612 3.50 -38.56 -10.34
C LEU A 612 3.83 -37.28 -11.11
N LEU A 613 4.93 -37.29 -11.86
CA LEU A 613 5.28 -36.23 -12.79
C LEU A 613 4.49 -36.43 -14.08
N VAL A 614 3.51 -35.56 -14.33
CA VAL A 614 2.71 -35.58 -15.55
C VAL A 614 3.14 -34.46 -16.48
N THR A 615 3.55 -34.79 -17.70
CA THR A 615 3.84 -33.79 -18.73
C THR A 615 2.60 -33.60 -19.60
N ILE A 616 2.11 -32.36 -19.69
CA ILE A 616 0.94 -31.97 -20.48
C ILE A 616 1.39 -30.93 -21.51
N ASN A 617 1.02 -31.14 -22.77
CA ASN A 617 1.09 -30.08 -23.77
C ASN A 617 -0.19 -29.24 -23.69
N VAL A 618 -0.11 -28.07 -23.06
CA VAL A 618 -1.25 -27.22 -22.73
C VAL A 618 -1.61 -26.33 -23.93
N THR A 619 -2.81 -26.50 -24.47
CA THR A 619 -3.36 -25.68 -25.55
C THR A 619 -4.22 -24.53 -25.03
N THR A 620 -4.83 -24.70 -23.86
CA THR A 620 -5.64 -23.67 -23.17
C THR A 620 -5.28 -23.63 -21.69
N VAL A 621 -4.91 -22.44 -21.18
CA VAL A 621 -4.63 -22.22 -19.76
C VAL A 621 -5.88 -22.48 -18.91
N GLY A 622 -5.69 -23.01 -17.71
CA GLY A 622 -6.82 -23.39 -16.85
C GLY A 622 -6.51 -24.55 -15.89
N ASP A 623 -7.54 -25.02 -15.19
CA ASP A 623 -7.46 -26.15 -14.26
C ASP A 623 -7.74 -27.46 -14.99
N PHE A 624 -6.91 -28.47 -14.75
CA PHE A 624 -7.18 -29.86 -15.09
C PHE A 624 -7.74 -30.59 -13.87
N SER A 625 -9.04 -30.87 -13.91
CA SER A 625 -9.80 -31.55 -12.85
C SER A 625 -10.93 -32.38 -13.49
N PRO A 626 -11.34 -33.52 -12.89
CA PRO A 626 -10.77 -34.16 -11.71
C PRO A 626 -9.46 -34.91 -12.01
N ILE A 627 -8.61 -35.04 -11.00
CA ILE A 627 -7.49 -35.99 -11.01
C ILE A 627 -7.97 -37.31 -10.42
N THR A 628 -7.83 -38.41 -11.15
CA THR A 628 -8.11 -39.75 -10.65
C THR A 628 -6.89 -40.64 -10.83
N ILE A 629 -6.67 -41.50 -9.83
CA ILE A 629 -5.56 -42.46 -9.79
C ILE A 629 -6.11 -43.78 -9.27
N SER A 630 -5.78 -44.88 -9.93
CA SER A 630 -6.21 -46.21 -9.54
C SER A 630 -5.19 -47.29 -9.93
N GLY A 631 -5.30 -48.44 -9.26
CA GLY A 631 -4.46 -49.61 -9.53
C GLY A 631 -3.10 -49.58 -8.82
N SER A 632 -2.48 -50.77 -8.71
CA SER A 632 -1.15 -50.98 -8.11
C SER A 632 -0.94 -50.34 -6.72
N GLY A 633 -1.99 -50.31 -5.87
CA GLY A 633 -1.90 -49.76 -4.51
C GLY A 633 -1.75 -48.24 -4.44
N MET A 634 -1.98 -47.56 -5.56
CA MET A 634 -1.79 -46.12 -5.67
C MET A 634 -3.08 -45.36 -5.36
N SER A 635 -2.95 -44.30 -4.59
CA SER A 635 -4.05 -43.39 -4.28
C SER A 635 -3.59 -41.94 -4.32
N LEU A 636 -4.49 -41.05 -4.67
CA LEU A 636 -4.26 -39.62 -4.66
C LEU A 636 -4.23 -39.10 -3.21
N VAL A 637 -3.34 -38.16 -2.90
CA VAL A 637 -3.34 -37.51 -1.59
C VAL A 637 -4.62 -36.69 -1.42
N SER A 638 -5.26 -36.82 -0.24
CA SER A 638 -6.48 -36.07 0.08
C SER A 638 -6.27 -34.57 -0.06
N GLY A 639 -7.21 -33.89 -0.74
CA GLY A 639 -7.17 -32.44 -0.99
C GLY A 639 -6.37 -32.02 -2.23
N PHE A 640 -5.93 -32.95 -3.07
CA PHE A 640 -5.20 -32.66 -4.33
C PHE A 640 -6.00 -33.13 -5.55
N ASP A 641 -7.06 -32.41 -5.94
CA ASP A 641 -8.02 -32.83 -6.98
C ASP A 641 -7.86 -32.14 -8.35
N LYS A 642 -6.89 -31.22 -8.45
CA LYS A 642 -6.60 -30.47 -9.68
C LYS A 642 -5.15 -30.02 -9.80
N VAL A 643 -4.73 -29.73 -11.03
CA VAL A 643 -3.49 -28.99 -11.36
C VAL A 643 -3.82 -27.82 -12.28
N THR A 644 -3.18 -26.67 -12.07
CA THR A 644 -3.47 -25.44 -12.80
C THR A 644 -2.32 -25.06 -13.74
N ALA A 645 -2.61 -24.92 -15.03
CA ALA A 645 -1.68 -24.40 -16.01
C ALA A 645 -1.87 -22.88 -16.18
N THR A 646 -0.80 -22.11 -16.01
CA THR A 646 -0.82 -20.64 -16.14
C THR A 646 -0.34 -20.12 -17.50
N THR A 647 0.25 -20.99 -18.32
CA THR A 647 0.72 -20.68 -19.70
C THR A 647 0.37 -21.81 -20.67
N THR A 648 0.48 -21.57 -21.98
CA THR A 648 0.40 -22.62 -23.00
C THR A 648 1.78 -23.25 -23.27
N GLY A 649 1.80 -24.42 -23.89
CA GLY A 649 3.02 -25.20 -24.17
C GLY A 649 3.24 -26.37 -23.22
N VAL A 650 4.41 -27.01 -23.33
CA VAL A 650 4.76 -28.22 -22.56
C VAL A 650 5.05 -27.85 -21.11
N GLN A 651 4.29 -28.43 -20.18
CA GLN A 651 4.45 -28.25 -18.74
C GLN A 651 4.48 -29.59 -18.01
N THR A 652 5.26 -29.68 -16.94
CA THR A 652 5.32 -30.86 -16.08
C THR A 652 4.73 -30.53 -14.72
N PHE A 653 3.72 -31.28 -14.30
CA PHE A 653 3.03 -31.13 -13.02
C PHE A 653 3.45 -32.24 -12.06
N HIS A 654 3.65 -31.87 -10.80
CA HIS A 654 3.94 -32.80 -9.71
C HIS A 654 2.67 -33.09 -8.93
N ILE A 655 2.18 -34.32 -9.05
CA ILE A 655 0.96 -34.77 -8.35
C ILE A 655 1.39 -35.69 -7.20
N PRO A 656 1.16 -35.34 -5.93
CA PRO A 656 1.50 -36.19 -4.80
C PRO A 656 0.53 -37.37 -4.70
N ILE A 657 1.08 -38.58 -4.60
CA ILE A 657 0.34 -39.83 -4.50
C ILE A 657 0.89 -40.69 -3.36
N LYS A 658 0.08 -41.62 -2.86
CA LYS A 658 0.47 -42.60 -1.87
C LYS A 658 0.46 -43.99 -2.47
N TYR A 659 1.47 -44.76 -2.12
CA TYR A 659 1.56 -46.18 -2.38
C TYR A 659 1.44 -46.95 -1.07
N ASP A 660 0.57 -47.95 -1.02
CA ASP A 660 0.27 -48.73 0.19
C ASP A 660 1.19 -49.95 0.39
N GLY A 661 2.13 -50.19 -0.53
CA GLY A 661 3.04 -51.35 -0.47
C GLY A 661 2.51 -52.63 -1.14
N SER A 662 1.31 -52.62 -1.69
CA SER A 662 0.71 -53.79 -2.37
C SER A 662 1.41 -54.16 -3.69
N THR A 663 1.23 -55.38 -4.18
CA THR A 663 1.89 -55.86 -5.40
C THR A 663 1.71 -54.89 -6.58
N LEU A 664 2.83 -54.51 -7.22
CA LEU A 664 2.81 -53.70 -8.44
C LEU A 664 2.23 -54.52 -9.59
N THR A 665 1.30 -53.94 -10.34
CA THR A 665 0.56 -54.60 -11.41
C THR A 665 0.67 -53.84 -12.73
N ASN A 666 0.17 -54.44 -13.80
CA ASN A 666 0.03 -53.81 -15.12
C ASN A 666 -1.17 -52.86 -15.24
N ASN A 667 -1.85 -52.55 -14.13
CA ASN A 667 -3.13 -51.84 -14.10
C ASN A 667 -3.04 -50.44 -13.44
N PHE A 668 -1.86 -49.83 -13.35
CA PHE A 668 -1.78 -48.45 -12.86
C PHE A 668 -2.37 -47.50 -13.91
N GLN A 669 -3.38 -46.72 -13.53
CA GLN A 669 -4.06 -45.77 -14.41
C GLN A 669 -4.23 -44.44 -13.71
N PHE A 670 -4.12 -43.36 -14.49
CA PHE A 670 -4.44 -42.01 -14.01
C PHE A 670 -5.10 -41.18 -15.11
N THR A 671 -5.97 -40.26 -14.69
CA THR A 671 -6.65 -39.29 -15.55
C THR A 671 -6.48 -37.89 -15.00
N ILE A 672 -6.14 -36.93 -15.86
CA ILE A 672 -5.93 -35.52 -15.49
C ILE A 672 -6.96 -34.65 -16.21
N GLY A 673 -8.19 -34.63 -15.70
CA GLY A 673 -9.31 -33.87 -16.28
C GLY A 673 -9.44 -34.04 -17.80
N SER A 674 -9.51 -32.91 -18.50
CA SER A 674 -9.57 -32.81 -19.96
C SER A 674 -8.26 -33.17 -20.69
N ALA A 675 -7.12 -33.33 -20.00
CA ALA A 675 -5.86 -33.67 -20.64
C ALA A 675 -5.80 -35.14 -21.11
N GLY A 676 -6.70 -35.98 -20.61
CA GLY A 676 -6.82 -37.40 -20.94
C GLY A 676 -6.33 -38.33 -19.84
N SER A 677 -6.09 -39.60 -20.22
CA SER A 677 -5.70 -40.68 -19.30
C SER A 677 -4.48 -41.42 -19.83
N CYS A 678 -3.68 -41.96 -18.93
CA CYS A 678 -2.58 -42.88 -19.24
C CYS A 678 -2.68 -44.13 -18.37
N SER A 679 -2.25 -45.25 -18.94
CA SER A 679 -2.03 -46.51 -18.22
C SER A 679 -0.56 -46.88 -18.27
N ALA A 680 0.01 -47.36 -17.16
CA ALA A 680 1.39 -47.85 -17.11
C ALA A 680 1.46 -49.24 -16.50
N ASP A 681 2.39 -50.04 -17.03
CA ASP A 681 2.72 -51.35 -16.49
C ASP A 681 3.88 -51.23 -15.49
N LEU A 682 3.55 -51.34 -14.20
CA LEU A 682 4.52 -51.25 -13.11
C LEU A 682 5.17 -52.59 -12.75
N THR A 683 4.88 -53.67 -13.50
CA THR A 683 5.59 -54.95 -13.36
C THR A 683 6.96 -54.93 -14.05
N ASN A 684 7.16 -53.99 -14.97
CA ASN A 684 8.46 -53.78 -15.61
C ASN A 684 9.45 -53.12 -14.64
N LYS A 685 10.70 -53.58 -14.67
CA LYS A 685 11.76 -53.01 -13.82
C LYS A 685 11.92 -51.51 -14.14
N PRO A 686 11.91 -50.62 -13.13
CA PRO A 686 12.10 -49.19 -13.37
C PRO A 686 13.45 -48.95 -14.06
N SER A 687 13.46 -48.09 -15.08
CA SER A 687 14.72 -47.59 -15.64
C SER A 687 15.42 -46.76 -14.58
N ASN A 688 16.61 -47.16 -14.15
CA ASN A 688 17.45 -46.37 -13.26
C ASN A 688 17.86 -45.07 -13.98
N GLU A 689 17.13 -43.98 -13.80
CA GLU A 689 17.68 -42.65 -14.09
C GLU A 689 18.54 -42.22 -12.89
N ILE A 690 19.86 -42.18 -13.10
CA ILE A 690 20.80 -41.64 -12.12
C ILE A 690 20.67 -40.10 -12.16
N THR A 691 19.93 -39.51 -11.23
CA THR A 691 20.07 -38.08 -10.91
C THR A 691 20.56 -37.92 -9.48
N LYS A 692 21.82 -37.48 -9.37
CA LYS A 692 22.51 -37.16 -8.12
C LYS A 692 21.74 -36.08 -7.35
N VAL A 693 21.31 -36.39 -6.13
CA VAL A 693 21.02 -35.38 -5.11
C VAL A 693 22.17 -35.39 -4.12
N TRP A 694 22.72 -34.22 -3.82
CA TRP A 694 23.77 -34.05 -2.81
C TRP A 694 23.23 -34.31 -1.40
N SER A 695 23.89 -35.21 -0.68
CA SER A 695 23.79 -35.35 0.76
C SER A 695 25.07 -34.80 1.42
N LEU A 696 24.95 -33.75 2.21
CA LEU A 696 26.06 -33.20 3.00
C LEU A 696 26.26 -34.05 4.27
N ASN A 697 26.93 -35.19 4.12
CA ASN A 697 27.15 -36.13 5.22
C ASN A 697 28.49 -35.93 5.96
N ASN A 698 29.28 -34.90 5.61
CA ASN A 698 30.62 -34.66 6.17
C ASN A 698 30.85 -33.20 6.66
N CYS A 699 29.88 -32.58 7.32
CA CYS A 699 30.14 -31.34 8.06
C CYS A 699 30.70 -31.69 9.45
N THR A 700 32.01 -31.51 9.65
CA THR A 700 32.66 -31.64 10.97
C THR A 700 32.69 -30.30 11.70
N ALA A 701 32.51 -30.35 13.02
CA ALA A 701 32.60 -29.20 13.91
C ALA A 701 34.04 -28.66 13.99
N ILE A 702 34.19 -27.33 14.02
CA ILE A 702 35.50 -26.66 14.19
C ILE A 702 35.83 -26.62 15.69
N THR A 703 36.93 -27.26 16.07
CA THR A 703 37.58 -27.10 17.38
C THR A 703 38.98 -26.51 17.16
N PRO A 704 39.33 -25.35 17.76
CA PRO A 704 40.67 -24.77 17.61
C PRO A 704 41.71 -25.60 18.38
N GLY A 705 42.82 -25.95 17.73
CA GLY A 705 43.94 -26.67 18.35
C GLY A 705 45.28 -26.14 17.88
N VAL A 706 46.13 -25.82 18.86
CA VAL A 706 47.40 -25.07 18.81
C VAL A 706 48.53 -25.82 18.09
N LEU A 707 49.44 -25.07 17.48
CA LEU A 707 50.61 -25.51 16.70
C LEU A 707 51.79 -26.06 17.54
N SER A 708 52.46 -27.04 16.93
CA SER A 708 53.88 -27.48 17.07
C SER A 708 54.26 -28.29 18.31
N LYS A 709 55.22 -29.23 18.26
CA LYS A 709 56.29 -29.52 17.29
C LYS A 709 56.26 -30.95 16.77
#